data_AF-A0A7C3IYQ7-F1
#
_entry.id   AF-A0A7C3IYQ7-F1
#
_cell.length_a   1.000
_cell.length_b   1.000
_cell.length_c   1.000
_cell.angle_alpha   90.00
_cell.angle_beta   90.00
_cell.angle_gamma   90.00
#
_symmetry.space_group_name_H-M   'P 1'
#
loop_
_entity.id
_entity.type
_entity.pdbx_description
1 polymer ?
#
loop_
_entity_poly.entity_id
_entity_poly.type
_entity_poly.pdbx_seq_one_letter_code
_entity_poly.pdbx_strand_id
1 'polypeptide(L)'
;MSDALLDEQLSLLGNKDIKTTVRILRKLNKFFLLEHEETTPPLALTDAQKQAGYVLFTRNYLEPVYYNTNPRPYEVKSELKLFATPGEYEPTSFSVFPLADLQDVAVSCSDLRGPDGATLEASAVDVRFVRQLARGVKPFMWVVGPEALEPFTTLAIPSGRTTQFWLTVRPPAGAAPGAYEGTVAFKPANRPPAQLKLTTVVLPFTLLEDPDTAFGWYYNAPSDPAQFRRELLDMRAHGCTSLTIHPPPIKSITADGKVEVDFRPWDELRTLCAELGFNAIKQSDIGGITNAITRIGIKELGPGFDAPFVAALREIKKWLDAHPDFRVVFCIYDEPRESLLNSWNRTYDQTVAYIRLCRQVPGLLITVNPMGDGSDQRDYTPLGEMVDILNTHAWPGSKGLIARTKKAGNTLWVYNNGQARLPWGFGVWRVGARGEWEWTYSAAAGPDCYSPIPTGGYENEGESNTGRFPVYRTADRIIPTPRYEWCREGTDDHKYLYTLLQRQKQAKAPDVEALLQEMAGVFPEYPAMGLKTGAEAGASGDPAQLLAYFDHFRWRIALAILALDDAAKGLKADDPRSLYAAYAKFKFGEIPPKSQAEAPKPLAVEQAIQVEKTLLKPGANVLFDFEDDGCFKQIETDALGNEPFDPAVMPAKRVKRAATHGDFALCYEPAAKGGGLHLINFDGNWAGFDTLRADFYNPNREPVNGYFTVTDEKTPLPFPRAMGPMAERFDLEGFVLPPGKSTLELKLGGLSANGGRPLDLSRIKKIAVGCEGNRFTFYMDCIRLEKEK
;
A
#
# COMPACT_ATOMS: atom_id res chain seq x y z
N MET A 1 6.61 -18.29 15.10
CA MET A 1 7.36 -17.04 14.86
C MET A 1 8.31 -16.78 16.02
N SER A 2 9.53 -16.33 15.76
CA SER A 2 10.55 -16.16 16.82
C SER A 2 10.35 -14.89 17.67
N ASP A 3 10.44 -15.02 19.00
CA ASP A 3 10.48 -13.87 19.92
C ASP A 3 11.69 -12.95 19.66
N ALA A 4 12.76 -13.51 19.09
CA ALA A 4 13.96 -12.79 18.70
C ALA A 4 13.69 -11.66 17.70
N LEU A 5 12.84 -11.89 16.68
CA LEU A 5 12.51 -10.87 15.69
C LEU A 5 11.72 -9.72 16.32
N LEU A 6 10.81 -10.02 17.26
CA LEU A 6 10.11 -8.96 17.99
C LEU A 6 11.06 -8.16 18.87
N ASP A 7 11.95 -8.83 19.61
CA ASP A 7 12.91 -8.15 20.48
C ASP A 7 13.89 -7.26 19.69
N GLU A 8 14.30 -7.69 18.49
CA GLU A 8 15.06 -6.87 17.54
C GLU A 8 14.29 -5.58 17.21
N GLN A 9 13.01 -5.68 16.83
CA GLN A 9 12.18 -4.52 16.51
C GLN A 9 11.95 -3.60 17.71
N LEU A 10 11.73 -4.16 18.90
CA LEU A 10 11.57 -3.39 20.13
C LEU A 10 12.88 -2.74 20.62
N SER A 11 14.04 -3.27 20.22
CA SER A 11 15.34 -2.67 20.55
C SER A 11 15.56 -1.32 19.87
N LEU A 12 14.91 -1.09 18.73
CA LEU A 12 14.98 0.15 17.95
C LEU A 12 14.27 1.33 18.62
N LEU A 13 13.36 1.04 19.56
CA LEU A 13 12.54 2.06 20.22
C LEU A 13 13.25 2.58 21.48
N GLY A 14 13.12 3.87 21.77
CA GLY A 14 13.59 4.48 23.02
C GLY A 14 12.55 4.39 24.14
N ASN A 15 11.27 4.48 23.81
CA ASN A 15 10.18 4.58 24.78
C ASN A 15 9.77 3.21 25.36
N LYS A 16 9.95 3.07 26.67
CA LYS A 16 9.63 1.84 27.43
C LYS A 16 8.14 1.53 27.45
N ASP A 17 7.28 2.53 27.43
CA ASP A 17 5.83 2.35 27.47
C ASP A 17 5.34 1.75 26.16
N ILE A 18 5.86 2.21 25.01
CA ILE A 18 5.57 1.61 23.70
C ILE A 18 5.99 0.14 23.69
N LYS A 19 7.21 -0.18 24.14
CA LYS A 19 7.68 -1.58 24.21
C LYS A 19 6.79 -2.44 25.09
N THR A 20 6.37 -1.90 26.23
CA THR A 20 5.47 -2.59 27.17
C THR A 20 4.10 -2.81 26.55
N THR A 21 3.53 -1.80 25.88
CA THR A 21 2.26 -1.87 25.18
C THR A 21 2.27 -2.92 24.08
N VAL A 22 3.29 -2.97 23.22
CA VAL A 22 3.41 -4.01 22.18
C VAL A 22 3.42 -5.41 22.81
N ARG A 23 4.15 -5.59 23.92
CA ARG A 23 4.18 -6.87 24.65
C ARG A 23 2.83 -7.23 25.28
N ILE A 24 2.08 -6.25 25.79
CA ILE A 24 0.73 -6.45 26.31
C ILE A 24 -0.21 -6.84 25.17
N LEU A 25 -0.24 -6.09 24.06
CA LEU A 25 -1.06 -6.40 22.89
C LEU A 25 -0.76 -7.79 22.35
N ARG A 26 0.51 -8.20 22.30
CA ARG A 26 0.89 -9.56 21.92
C ARG A 26 0.32 -10.63 22.86
N LYS A 27 0.39 -10.41 24.17
CA LYS A 27 -0.23 -11.33 25.16
C LYS A 27 -1.76 -11.40 25.05
N LEU A 28 -2.39 -10.33 24.57
CA LEU A 28 -3.82 -10.23 24.36
C LEU A 28 -4.27 -10.72 22.96
N ASN A 29 -3.37 -11.29 22.15
CA ASN A 29 -3.65 -11.67 20.76
C ASN A 29 -4.13 -10.49 19.88
N LYS A 30 -3.60 -9.29 20.17
CA LYS A 30 -3.82 -8.04 19.43
C LYS A 30 -2.51 -7.51 18.81
N PHE A 31 -1.49 -8.35 18.66
CA PHE A 31 -0.27 -8.04 17.93
C PHE A 31 0.35 -9.32 17.35
N PHE A 32 0.10 -9.55 16.06
CA PHE A 32 0.68 -10.64 15.29
C PHE A 32 1.76 -10.07 14.40
N LEU A 33 3.02 -10.24 14.79
CA LEU A 33 4.10 -10.10 13.84
C LEU A 33 4.07 -11.34 12.93
N LEU A 34 4.41 -11.17 11.66
CA LEU A 34 4.40 -12.20 10.63
C LEU A 34 5.75 -12.14 9.90
N GLU A 35 6.23 -13.30 9.50
CA GLU A 35 7.41 -13.41 8.67
C GLU A 35 6.99 -13.35 7.20
N HIS A 36 7.83 -12.72 6.37
CA HIS A 36 7.63 -12.76 4.92
C HIS A 36 7.82 -14.19 4.39
N GLU A 37 6.88 -14.66 3.58
CA GLU A 37 6.99 -15.95 2.89
C GLU A 37 7.96 -15.82 1.70
N GLU A 38 9.21 -16.26 1.87
CA GLU A 38 10.16 -16.35 0.75
C GLU A 38 9.87 -17.62 -0.08
N THR A 39 9.52 -17.41 -1.34
CA THR A 39 9.13 -18.48 -2.28
C THR A 39 10.22 -18.81 -3.29
N THR A 40 11.24 -17.96 -3.39
CA THR A 40 12.43 -18.15 -4.21
C THR A 40 13.29 -19.25 -3.59
N PRO A 41 13.59 -20.33 -4.33
CA PRO A 41 14.46 -21.39 -3.84
C PRO A 41 15.84 -20.85 -3.44
N PRO A 42 16.54 -21.50 -2.48
CA PRO A 42 17.90 -21.14 -2.14
C PRO A 42 18.82 -21.16 -3.36
N LEU A 43 19.69 -20.16 -3.46
CA LEU A 43 20.67 -20.05 -4.54
C LEU A 43 21.71 -21.18 -4.47
N ALA A 44 22.03 -21.81 -5.61
CA ALA A 44 23.17 -22.70 -5.72
C ALA A 44 24.48 -21.89 -5.65
N LEU A 45 25.21 -22.03 -4.54
CA LEU A 45 26.40 -21.23 -4.25
C LEU A 45 27.64 -21.75 -4.98
N THR A 46 28.36 -20.85 -5.64
CA THR A 46 29.71 -21.09 -6.18
C THR A 46 30.75 -21.12 -5.05
N ASP A 47 31.92 -21.74 -5.30
CA ASP A 47 32.98 -21.79 -4.30
C ASP A 47 33.56 -20.41 -3.97
N ALA A 48 33.61 -19.50 -4.95
CA ALA A 48 33.98 -18.11 -4.74
C ALA A 48 33.03 -17.39 -3.76
N GLN A 49 31.71 -17.62 -3.89
CA GLN A 49 30.72 -17.05 -2.98
C GLN A 49 30.84 -17.64 -1.57
N LYS A 50 31.02 -18.96 -1.45
CA LYS A 50 31.27 -19.61 -0.15
C LYS A 50 32.52 -19.06 0.53
N GLN A 51 33.60 -18.84 -0.23
CA GLN A 51 34.85 -18.28 0.27
C GLN A 51 34.70 -16.81 0.69
N ALA A 52 34.00 -15.99 -0.12
CA ALA A 52 33.69 -14.61 0.22
C ALA A 52 32.82 -14.51 1.48
N GLY A 53 31.92 -15.49 1.69
CA GLY A 53 31.00 -15.53 2.82
C GLY A 53 29.73 -14.70 2.61
N TYR A 54 29.46 -14.27 1.37
CA TYR A 54 28.26 -13.53 0.99
C TYR A 54 28.05 -13.55 -0.53
N VAL A 55 26.86 -13.14 -0.98
CA VAL A 55 26.50 -12.94 -2.39
C VAL A 55 25.96 -11.53 -2.57
N LEU A 56 26.51 -10.77 -3.52
CA LEU A 56 25.91 -9.51 -3.97
C LEU A 56 24.95 -9.79 -5.12
N PHE A 57 23.80 -9.13 -5.11
CA PHE A 57 22.80 -9.24 -6.17
C PHE A 57 22.06 -7.92 -6.38
N THR A 58 21.45 -7.76 -7.55
CA THR A 58 20.70 -6.59 -7.97
C THR A 58 19.26 -6.99 -8.22
N ARG A 59 18.32 -6.32 -7.57
CA ARG A 59 16.88 -6.46 -7.81
C ARG A 59 16.32 -5.12 -8.28
N ASN A 60 15.25 -5.13 -9.07
CA ASN A 60 14.53 -3.90 -9.41
C ASN A 60 14.16 -3.17 -8.11
N TYR A 61 14.50 -1.89 -7.99
CA TYR A 61 14.35 -1.13 -6.75
C TYR A 61 12.87 -0.91 -6.36
N LEU A 62 11.93 -1.13 -7.28
CA LEU A 62 10.49 -1.15 -7.04
C LEU A 62 10.00 -2.47 -6.41
N GLU A 63 10.82 -3.52 -6.43
CA GLU A 63 10.49 -4.81 -5.82
C GLU A 63 11.05 -4.87 -4.38
N PRO A 64 10.21 -5.10 -3.35
CA PRO A 64 10.67 -5.19 -1.97
C PRO A 64 11.73 -6.28 -1.75
N VAL A 65 12.76 -5.95 -0.97
CA VAL A 65 13.75 -6.90 -0.46
C VAL A 65 13.52 -7.07 1.05
N TYR A 66 13.09 -8.25 1.46
CA TYR A 66 12.88 -8.60 2.87
C TYR A 66 14.17 -9.15 3.50
N TYR A 67 14.23 -9.16 4.83
CA TYR A 67 15.40 -9.66 5.56
C TYR A 67 15.75 -11.13 5.28
N ASN A 68 14.80 -11.93 4.80
CA ASN A 68 14.98 -13.34 4.44
C ASN A 68 14.95 -13.56 2.93
N THR A 69 15.09 -12.50 2.13
CA THR A 69 14.97 -12.62 0.69
C THR A 69 16.13 -13.43 0.10
N ASN A 70 15.80 -14.42 -0.74
CA ASN A 70 16.78 -15.18 -1.51
C ASN A 70 17.07 -14.50 -2.86
N PRO A 71 18.35 -14.43 -3.28
CA PRO A 71 18.71 -13.94 -4.60
C PRO A 71 18.30 -14.95 -5.67
N ARG A 72 17.75 -14.45 -6.78
CA ARG A 72 17.53 -15.27 -7.99
C ARG A 72 18.84 -15.38 -8.77
N PRO A 73 19.11 -16.49 -9.50
CA PRO A 73 20.37 -16.66 -10.22
C PRO A 73 20.74 -15.51 -11.17
N TYR A 74 19.75 -14.94 -11.87
CA TYR A 74 19.94 -13.82 -12.80
C TYR A 74 20.11 -12.46 -12.12
N GLU A 75 19.86 -12.36 -10.81
CA GLU A 75 20.07 -11.14 -10.01
C GLU A 75 21.52 -11.03 -9.54
N VAL A 76 22.30 -12.11 -9.56
CA VAL A 76 23.72 -12.08 -9.17
C VAL A 76 24.55 -11.42 -10.28
N LYS A 77 24.66 -10.10 -10.22
CA LYS A 77 25.37 -9.25 -11.18
C LYS A 77 26.47 -8.45 -10.49
N SER A 78 27.46 -8.03 -11.27
CA SER A 78 28.57 -7.18 -10.82
C SER A 78 28.47 -5.74 -11.32
N GLU A 79 27.29 -5.33 -11.81
CA GLU A 79 27.06 -3.99 -12.37
C GLU A 79 25.71 -3.39 -11.96
N LEU A 80 25.72 -2.06 -11.83
CA LEU A 80 24.57 -1.18 -11.64
C LEU A 80 24.56 -0.17 -12.78
N LYS A 81 23.38 0.07 -13.36
CA LYS A 81 23.24 0.93 -14.53
C LYS A 81 21.96 1.75 -14.44
N LEU A 82 22.09 3.05 -14.65
CA LEU A 82 20.98 4.02 -14.62
C LEU A 82 21.22 5.16 -15.62
N PHE A 83 20.16 5.91 -15.91
CA PHE A 83 20.23 7.14 -16.71
C PHE A 83 19.47 8.26 -16.00
N ALA A 84 19.93 9.49 -16.16
CA ALA A 84 19.32 10.66 -15.53
C ALA A 84 19.58 11.91 -16.37
N THR A 85 18.78 12.94 -16.16
CA THR A 85 19.02 14.30 -16.63
C THR A 85 19.82 15.11 -15.60
N PRO A 86 20.44 16.25 -15.97
CA PRO A 86 21.07 17.13 -15.00
C PRO A 86 20.07 17.65 -13.97
N GLY A 87 20.41 17.52 -12.69
CA GLY A 87 19.59 17.93 -11.55
C GLY A 87 18.57 16.90 -11.06
N GLU A 88 18.34 15.82 -11.81
CA GLU A 88 17.47 14.71 -11.44
C GLU A 88 18.11 13.84 -10.34
N TYR A 89 17.27 13.21 -9.53
CA TYR A 89 17.66 12.18 -8.59
C TYR A 89 17.31 10.85 -9.26
N GLU A 90 18.23 9.89 -9.35
CA GLU A 90 17.94 8.61 -9.99
C GLU A 90 18.46 7.46 -9.12
N PRO A 91 17.59 6.53 -8.70
CA PRO A 91 17.93 5.48 -7.78
C PRO A 91 18.44 4.22 -8.51
N THR A 92 19.30 3.51 -7.82
CA THR A 92 19.60 2.11 -8.08
C THR A 92 19.81 1.40 -6.75
N SER A 93 19.80 0.07 -6.73
CA SER A 93 20.09 -0.66 -5.49
C SER A 93 20.85 -1.95 -5.76
N PHE A 94 21.58 -2.39 -4.75
CA PHE A 94 22.08 -3.75 -4.66
C PHE A 94 21.81 -4.30 -3.27
N SER A 95 21.82 -5.62 -3.15
CA SER A 95 21.58 -6.33 -1.91
C SER A 95 22.70 -7.32 -1.64
N VAL A 96 22.90 -7.62 -0.36
CA VAL A 96 23.80 -8.68 0.10
C VAL A 96 22.99 -9.79 0.75
N PHE A 97 23.22 -11.02 0.30
CA PHE A 97 22.79 -12.25 0.96
C PHE A 97 23.98 -12.83 1.75
N PRO A 98 24.05 -12.64 3.08
CA PRO A 98 25.19 -13.04 3.89
C PRO A 98 25.17 -14.55 4.21
N LEU A 99 26.30 -15.23 3.96
CA LEU A 99 26.51 -16.65 4.31
C LEU A 99 27.22 -16.83 5.66
N ALA A 100 27.67 -15.72 6.24
CA ALA A 100 28.29 -15.62 7.55
C ALA A 100 28.04 -14.22 8.12
N ASP A 101 28.27 -14.03 9.42
CA ASP A 101 28.21 -12.70 10.03
C ASP A 101 29.26 -11.77 9.43
N LEU A 102 28.82 -10.60 8.98
CA LEU A 102 29.67 -9.55 8.43
C LEU A 102 29.79 -8.41 9.44
N GLN A 103 31.02 -8.05 9.78
CA GLN A 103 31.33 -7.01 10.78
C GLN A 103 31.75 -5.72 10.10
N ASP A 104 31.35 -4.59 10.68
CA ASP A 104 31.72 -3.23 10.27
C ASP A 104 31.64 -3.00 8.76
N VAL A 105 30.55 -3.46 8.14
CA VAL A 105 30.32 -3.35 6.71
C VAL A 105 30.22 -1.89 6.30
N ALA A 106 31.21 -1.42 5.53
CA ALA A 106 31.19 -0.11 4.89
C ALA A 106 30.83 -0.23 3.40
N VAL A 107 30.06 0.72 2.90
CA VAL A 107 29.77 0.87 1.46
C VAL A 107 30.17 2.28 1.04
N SER A 108 30.85 2.40 -0.10
CA SER A 108 31.32 3.68 -0.62
C SER A 108 31.28 3.69 -2.14
N CYS A 109 31.14 4.87 -2.73
CA CYS A 109 31.23 5.08 -4.18
C CYS A 109 32.54 5.82 -4.51
N SER A 110 33.16 5.49 -5.63
CA SER A 110 34.24 6.31 -6.21
C SER A 110 33.65 7.53 -6.93
N ASP A 111 34.51 8.49 -7.29
CA ASP A 111 34.15 9.43 -8.36
C ASP A 111 33.74 8.64 -9.62
N LEU A 112 32.76 9.16 -10.35
CA LEU A 112 32.37 8.64 -11.65
C LEU A 112 33.05 9.46 -12.73
N ARG A 113 33.87 8.82 -13.56
CA ARG A 113 34.62 9.46 -14.65
C ARG A 113 33.80 9.43 -15.91
N GLY A 114 33.62 10.59 -16.53
CA GLY A 114 32.78 10.78 -17.71
C GLY A 114 33.53 11.27 -18.94
N PRO A 115 32.80 11.77 -19.96
CA PRO A 115 33.38 12.22 -21.22
C PRO A 115 34.29 13.44 -21.01
N ASP A 116 35.31 13.57 -21.86
CA ASP A 116 36.22 14.72 -21.90
C ASP A 116 36.85 15.12 -20.55
N GLY A 117 37.04 14.14 -19.66
CA GLY A 117 37.59 14.35 -18.31
C GLY A 117 36.59 14.87 -17.29
N ALA A 118 35.32 15.02 -17.65
CA ALA A 118 34.25 15.37 -16.72
C ALA A 118 34.15 14.35 -15.58
N THR A 119 33.78 14.81 -14.39
CA THR A 119 33.67 13.95 -13.21
C THR A 119 32.37 14.26 -12.47
N LEU A 120 31.65 13.21 -12.07
CA LEU A 120 30.69 13.30 -10.97
C LEU A 120 31.44 12.88 -9.71
N GLU A 121 31.64 13.83 -8.80
CA GLU A 121 32.28 13.56 -7.51
C GLU A 121 31.51 12.47 -6.76
N ALA A 122 32.18 11.67 -5.92
CA ALA A 122 31.52 10.64 -5.12
C ALA A 122 30.32 11.16 -4.29
N SER A 123 30.34 12.45 -3.91
CA SER A 123 29.22 13.12 -3.21
C SER A 123 27.96 13.29 -4.04
N ALA A 124 28.01 13.05 -5.36
CA ALA A 124 26.84 12.98 -6.21
C ALA A 124 26.04 11.67 -6.01
N VAL A 125 26.57 10.70 -5.25
CA VAL A 125 25.91 9.44 -4.93
C VAL A 125 25.64 9.37 -3.44
N ASP A 126 24.37 9.47 -3.05
CA ASP A 126 23.93 9.20 -1.68
C ASP A 126 23.77 7.69 -1.48
N VAL A 127 24.34 7.13 -0.41
CA VAL A 127 24.29 5.70 -0.11
C VAL A 127 23.61 5.49 1.22
N ARG A 128 22.50 4.75 1.20
CA ARG A 128 21.71 4.41 2.38
C ARG A 128 21.47 2.92 2.45
N PHE A 129 21.18 2.41 3.63
CA PHE A 129 20.70 1.04 3.76
C PHE A 129 19.19 1.03 4.00
N VAL A 130 18.53 -0.03 3.53
CA VAL A 130 17.09 -0.17 3.67
C VAL A 130 16.80 -0.91 4.97
N ARG A 131 16.40 -0.16 6.00
CA ARG A 131 16.06 -0.70 7.32
C ARG A 131 14.75 -1.47 7.26
N GLN A 132 14.78 -2.63 7.90
CA GLN A 132 13.64 -3.52 8.05
C GLN A 132 12.86 -3.16 9.33
N LEU A 133 11.61 -2.70 9.19
CA LEU A 133 10.74 -2.32 10.32
C LEU A 133 9.46 -3.15 10.32
N ALA A 134 8.94 -3.45 11.51
CA ALA A 134 7.61 -4.03 11.67
C ALA A 134 6.56 -3.04 11.18
N ARG A 135 5.87 -3.38 10.09
CA ARG A 135 4.85 -2.59 9.42
C ARG A 135 3.49 -3.25 9.51
N GLY A 136 2.45 -2.52 9.89
CA GLY A 136 1.08 -3.02 9.85
C GLY A 136 0.64 -3.31 8.42
N VAL A 137 0.07 -4.49 8.20
CA VAL A 137 -0.52 -4.89 6.93
C VAL A 137 -2.03 -5.00 7.01
N LYS A 138 -2.57 -5.28 8.21
CA LYS A 138 -3.99 -5.33 8.56
C LYS A 138 -4.17 -4.99 10.04
N PRO A 139 -5.40 -4.72 10.52
CA PRO A 139 -5.65 -4.61 11.95
C PRO A 139 -5.02 -5.78 12.72
N PHE A 140 -4.19 -5.43 13.69
CA PHE A 140 -3.45 -6.38 14.54
C PHE A 140 -2.37 -7.24 13.85
N MET A 141 -2.10 -7.07 12.56
CA MET A 141 -1.13 -7.86 11.81
C MET A 141 0.01 -6.99 11.28
N TRP A 142 1.25 -7.37 11.59
CA TRP A 142 2.48 -6.71 11.17
C TRP A 142 3.37 -7.67 10.39
N VAL A 143 4.10 -7.15 9.42
CA VAL A 143 5.20 -7.86 8.73
C VAL A 143 6.46 -7.02 8.88
N VAL A 144 7.61 -7.63 9.15
CA VAL A 144 8.89 -6.92 9.06
C VAL A 144 9.27 -6.76 7.59
N GLY A 145 9.38 -5.51 7.12
CA GLY A 145 9.67 -5.20 5.72
C GLY A 145 10.53 -3.95 5.52
N PRO A 146 10.94 -3.67 4.27
CA PRO A 146 11.83 -2.56 3.93
C PRO A 146 11.10 -1.21 4.05
N GLU A 147 11.40 -0.45 5.10
CA GLU A 147 10.61 0.74 5.45
C GLU A 147 11.40 2.05 5.44
N ALA A 148 12.68 2.09 5.84
CA ALA A 148 13.40 3.36 5.98
C ALA A 148 14.75 3.35 5.25
N LEU A 149 15.05 4.42 4.51
CA LEU A 149 16.34 4.64 3.85
C LEU A 149 17.27 5.40 4.82
N GLU A 150 18.04 4.63 5.56
CA GLU A 150 18.81 5.11 6.71
C GLU A 150 20.25 5.45 6.34
N PRO A 151 20.76 6.62 6.77
CA PRO A 151 22.19 6.90 6.71
C PRO A 151 22.95 5.96 7.66
N PHE A 152 24.16 5.59 7.27
CA PHE A 152 25.03 4.71 8.05
C PHE A 152 26.49 5.00 7.75
N THR A 153 27.37 4.59 8.67
CA THR A 153 28.82 4.57 8.45
C THR A 153 29.29 3.14 8.28
N THR A 154 28.94 2.27 9.23
CA THR A 154 29.16 0.83 9.18
C THR A 154 27.92 0.09 9.70
N LEU A 155 27.77 -1.17 9.29
CA LEU A 155 26.70 -2.06 9.75
C LEU A 155 27.26 -3.43 10.16
N ALA A 156 26.70 -4.01 11.22
CA ALA A 156 26.80 -5.44 11.44
C ALA A 156 25.65 -6.13 10.68
N ILE A 157 25.98 -7.09 9.82
CA ILE A 157 24.99 -7.83 9.02
C ILE A 157 25.06 -9.31 9.41
N PRO A 158 24.09 -9.83 10.17
CA PRO A 158 24.08 -11.24 10.58
C PRO A 158 23.91 -12.19 9.39
N SER A 159 24.41 -13.41 9.54
CA SER A 159 24.19 -14.49 8.57
C SER A 159 22.69 -14.72 8.31
N GLY A 160 22.33 -14.94 7.05
CA GLY A 160 20.93 -15.11 6.63
C GLY A 160 20.04 -13.86 6.73
N ARG A 161 20.60 -12.67 7.05
CA ARG A 161 19.87 -11.39 7.05
C ARG A 161 20.19 -10.58 5.80
N THR A 162 19.42 -10.81 4.74
CA THR A 162 19.52 -10.04 3.50
C THR A 162 19.36 -8.55 3.78
N THR A 163 20.31 -7.76 3.30
CA THR A 163 20.34 -6.31 3.50
C THR A 163 20.46 -5.61 2.15
N GLN A 164 19.60 -4.65 1.89
CA GLN A 164 19.61 -3.84 0.68
C GLN A 164 20.30 -2.49 0.94
N PHE A 165 21.10 -2.05 -0.03
CA PHE A 165 21.69 -0.73 -0.10
C PHE A 165 21.06 0.04 -1.26
N TRP A 166 20.52 1.21 -0.94
CA TRP A 166 19.92 2.15 -1.86
C TRP A 166 20.94 3.22 -2.23
N LEU A 167 21.10 3.48 -3.53
CA LEU A 167 21.99 4.49 -4.05
C LEU A 167 21.16 5.49 -4.86
N THR A 168 21.23 6.76 -4.51
CA THR A 168 20.58 7.84 -5.27
C THR A 168 21.67 8.69 -5.93
N VAL A 169 21.75 8.63 -7.26
CA VAL A 169 22.68 9.45 -8.03
C VAL A 169 22.00 10.76 -8.40
N ARG A 170 22.66 11.89 -8.12
CA ARG A 170 22.19 13.23 -8.46
C ARG A 170 23.24 13.96 -9.31
N PRO A 171 23.18 13.86 -10.64
CA PRO A 171 24.03 14.70 -11.49
C PRO A 171 23.73 16.18 -11.18
N PRO A 172 24.76 17.03 -10.94
CA PRO A 172 24.53 18.45 -10.73
C PRO A 172 23.90 19.09 -11.97
N ALA A 173 23.25 20.25 -11.82
CA ALA A 173 22.55 20.93 -12.92
C ALA A 173 23.47 21.27 -14.12
N GLY A 174 24.77 21.41 -13.90
CA GLY A 174 25.79 21.64 -14.93
C GLY A 174 26.55 20.40 -15.38
N ALA A 175 26.10 19.18 -15.03
CA ALA A 175 26.75 17.94 -15.43
C ALA A 175 26.85 17.84 -16.97
N ALA A 176 28.03 17.46 -17.46
CA ALA A 176 28.20 17.23 -18.89
C ALA A 176 27.41 15.99 -19.34
N PRO A 177 26.80 16.01 -20.53
CA PRO A 177 26.08 14.85 -21.04
C PRO A 177 27.03 13.73 -21.44
N GLY A 178 26.73 12.49 -21.05
CA GLY A 178 27.45 11.30 -21.48
C GLY A 178 27.44 10.17 -20.46
N ALA A 179 28.20 9.11 -20.72
CA ALA A 179 28.33 7.99 -19.79
C ALA A 179 29.45 8.26 -18.77
N TYR A 180 29.12 8.06 -17.51
CA TYR A 180 30.03 8.12 -16.37
C TYR A 180 30.21 6.74 -15.77
N GLU A 181 31.45 6.36 -15.45
CA GLU A 181 31.78 5.07 -14.87
C GLU A 181 32.55 5.21 -13.57
N GLY A 182 32.18 4.41 -12.57
CA GLY A 182 32.90 4.27 -11.32
C GLY A 182 32.58 2.96 -10.63
N THR A 183 32.83 2.89 -9.33
CA THR A 183 32.72 1.65 -8.54
C THR A 183 31.98 1.89 -7.24
N VAL A 184 31.16 0.91 -6.85
CA VAL A 184 30.58 0.80 -5.52
C VAL A 184 31.32 -0.31 -4.79
N ALA A 185 32.04 0.03 -3.73
CA ALA A 185 32.81 -0.92 -2.95
C ALA A 185 32.02 -1.38 -1.72
N PHE A 186 31.87 -2.70 -1.57
CA PHE A 186 31.29 -3.37 -0.40
C PHE A 186 32.41 -3.97 0.43
N LYS A 187 32.61 -3.47 1.67
CA LYS A 187 33.78 -3.77 2.50
C LYS A 187 33.37 -4.23 3.90
N PRO A 188 33.12 -5.54 4.11
CA PRO A 188 33.11 -6.12 5.45
C PRO A 188 34.53 -6.14 6.05
N ALA A 189 34.69 -5.85 7.33
CA ALA A 189 36.00 -5.85 7.99
C ALA A 189 36.59 -7.26 8.17
N ASN A 190 35.73 -8.28 8.26
CA ASN A 190 36.11 -9.66 8.56
C ASN A 190 36.03 -10.62 7.36
N ARG A 191 35.76 -10.11 6.15
CA ARG A 191 35.65 -10.90 4.90
C ARG A 191 36.29 -10.16 3.72
N PRO A 192 36.66 -10.85 2.63
CA PRO A 192 37.18 -10.18 1.43
C PRO A 192 36.18 -9.14 0.88
N PRO A 193 36.63 -7.97 0.42
CA PRO A 193 35.75 -6.97 -0.18
C PRO A 193 35.31 -7.34 -1.60
N ALA A 194 34.22 -6.74 -2.06
CA ALA A 194 33.71 -6.87 -3.42
C ALA A 194 33.39 -5.49 -4.01
N GLN A 195 33.26 -5.42 -5.33
CA GLN A 195 32.94 -4.19 -6.05
C GLN A 195 31.88 -4.45 -7.10
N LEU A 196 30.99 -3.47 -7.28
CA LEU A 196 30.07 -3.38 -8.43
C LEU A 196 30.51 -2.21 -9.31
N LYS A 197 30.47 -2.39 -10.63
CA LYS A 197 30.60 -1.28 -11.58
C LYS A 197 29.33 -0.42 -11.51
N LEU A 198 29.46 0.89 -11.38
CA LEU A 198 28.34 1.83 -11.50
C LEU A 198 28.47 2.62 -12.81
N THR A 199 27.45 2.54 -13.65
CA THR A 199 27.36 3.29 -14.91
C THR A 199 26.16 4.23 -14.87
N THR A 200 26.42 5.54 -14.99
CA THR A 200 25.39 6.59 -15.04
C THR A 200 25.43 7.29 -16.39
N VAL A 201 24.33 7.24 -17.15
CA VAL A 201 24.22 7.97 -18.42
C VAL A 201 23.48 9.29 -18.19
N VAL A 202 24.20 10.41 -18.27
CA VAL A 202 23.62 11.76 -18.18
C VAL A 202 23.09 12.19 -19.54
N LEU A 203 21.80 12.48 -19.61
CA LEU A 203 21.08 12.92 -20.82
C LEU A 203 21.34 14.41 -21.14
N PRO A 204 21.33 14.81 -22.42
CA PRO A 204 21.66 16.17 -22.86
C PRO A 204 20.47 17.14 -22.84
N PHE A 205 19.53 16.96 -21.91
CA PHE A 205 18.40 17.87 -21.70
C PHE A 205 18.00 17.89 -20.23
N THR A 206 17.30 18.95 -19.80
CA THR A 206 16.68 19.05 -18.48
C THR A 206 15.19 18.78 -18.56
N LEU A 207 14.64 18.17 -17.53
CA LEU A 207 13.20 17.95 -17.42
C LEU A 207 12.43 19.27 -17.25
N LEU A 208 11.29 19.36 -17.92
CA LEU A 208 10.31 20.43 -17.72
C LEU A 208 9.28 20.01 -16.68
N GLU A 209 8.86 20.96 -15.85
CA GLU A 209 7.73 20.79 -14.93
C GLU A 209 6.47 21.44 -15.50
N ASP A 210 5.33 20.77 -15.37
CA ASP A 210 4.03 21.35 -15.69
C ASP A 210 3.61 22.30 -14.56
N PRO A 211 3.51 23.63 -14.80
CA PRO A 211 3.19 24.60 -13.75
C PRO A 211 1.77 24.42 -13.17
N ASP A 212 0.88 23.72 -13.88
CA ASP A 212 -0.50 23.51 -13.47
C ASP A 212 -0.77 22.13 -12.85
N THR A 213 0.20 21.21 -12.91
CA THR A 213 0.04 19.90 -12.26
C THR A 213 0.35 20.01 -10.77
N ALA A 214 -0.59 19.60 -9.91
CA ALA A 214 -0.47 19.66 -8.46
C ALA A 214 -0.12 18.30 -7.84
N PHE A 215 1.16 18.07 -7.57
CA PHE A 215 1.63 16.95 -6.74
C PHE A 215 1.77 17.41 -5.31
N GLY A 216 1.07 16.77 -4.37
CA GLY A 216 1.05 17.21 -2.99
C GLY A 216 0.73 16.10 -2.00
N TRP A 217 1.06 16.36 -0.74
CA TRP A 217 0.67 15.52 0.38
C TRP A 217 -0.20 16.36 1.29
N TYR A 218 -1.22 15.73 1.87
CA TYR A 218 -1.84 16.24 3.06
C TYR A 218 -0.79 16.37 4.15
N TYR A 219 -0.83 17.52 4.82
CA TYR A 219 0.30 17.96 5.60
C TYR A 219 -0.14 18.83 6.74
N ASN A 220 0.39 18.53 7.93
CA ASN A 220 0.22 19.36 9.11
C ASN A 220 1.57 20.01 9.42
N ALA A 221 1.67 21.31 9.13
CA ALA A 221 2.93 22.03 9.23
C ALA A 221 3.42 22.08 10.70
N PRO A 222 4.70 21.77 10.97
CA PRO A 222 5.26 21.94 12.30
C PRO A 222 5.39 23.43 12.63
N SER A 223 5.30 23.76 13.93
CA SER A 223 5.45 25.14 14.39
C SER A 223 6.90 25.64 14.36
N ASP A 224 7.89 24.75 14.36
CA ASP A 224 9.30 25.12 14.20
C ASP A 224 9.59 25.52 12.74
N PRO A 225 9.95 26.80 12.45
CA PRO A 225 10.21 27.25 11.08
C PRO A 225 11.37 26.51 10.42
N ALA A 226 12.37 26.06 11.18
CA ALA A 226 13.51 25.33 10.63
C ALA A 226 13.08 23.93 10.18
N GLN A 227 12.29 23.21 10.98
CA GLN A 227 11.70 21.94 10.59
C GLN A 227 10.74 22.10 9.42
N PHE A 228 9.86 23.10 9.44
CA PHE A 228 8.93 23.36 8.35
C PHE A 228 9.67 23.55 7.02
N ARG A 229 10.72 24.37 7.01
CA ARG A 229 11.55 24.57 5.82
C ARG A 229 12.26 23.30 5.35
N ARG A 230 12.77 22.47 6.28
CA ARG A 230 13.39 21.17 5.93
C ARG A 230 12.39 20.23 5.25
N GLU A 231 11.18 20.12 5.79
CA GLU A 231 10.12 19.26 5.25
C GLU A 231 9.66 19.76 3.87
N LEU A 232 9.55 21.08 3.66
CA LEU A 232 9.25 21.63 2.35
C LEU A 232 10.36 21.38 1.31
N LEU A 233 11.63 21.48 1.69
CA LEU A 233 12.76 21.15 0.83
C LEU A 233 12.77 19.68 0.44
N ASP A 234 12.44 18.80 1.39
CA ASP A 234 12.31 17.36 1.14
C ASP A 234 11.16 17.06 0.18
N MET A 235 9.97 17.63 0.41
CA MET A 235 8.84 17.53 -0.54
C MET A 235 9.22 18.01 -1.94
N ARG A 236 9.99 19.11 -2.04
CA ARG A 236 10.50 19.59 -3.33
C ARG A 236 11.45 18.63 -4.01
N ALA A 237 12.38 18.07 -3.26
CA ALA A 237 13.32 17.09 -3.78
C ALA A 237 12.61 15.82 -4.31
N HIS A 238 11.42 15.52 -3.79
CA HIS A 238 10.58 14.40 -4.21
C HIS A 238 9.46 14.78 -5.20
N GLY A 239 9.58 15.92 -5.88
CA GLY A 239 8.71 16.29 -7.01
C GLY A 239 7.38 16.95 -6.63
N CYS A 240 7.15 17.29 -5.37
CA CYS A 240 5.93 18.02 -4.97
C CYS A 240 5.93 19.43 -5.57
N THR A 241 4.86 19.76 -6.28
CA THR A 241 4.66 21.08 -6.88
C THR A 241 3.68 21.95 -6.09
N SER A 242 2.85 21.31 -5.24
CA SER A 242 1.81 21.93 -4.41
C SER A 242 1.98 21.59 -2.92
N LEU A 243 1.13 22.21 -2.07
CA LEU A 243 1.11 22.07 -0.62
C LEU A 243 -0.33 22.14 -0.08
N THR A 244 -0.60 21.36 0.96
CA THR A 244 -1.71 21.63 1.89
C THR A 244 -1.33 22.81 2.80
N ILE A 245 -2.25 23.77 2.94
CA ILE A 245 -2.05 24.98 3.73
C ILE A 245 -3.22 25.22 4.67
N HIS A 246 -2.94 25.73 5.87
CA HIS A 246 -4.01 26.13 6.78
C HIS A 246 -4.72 27.40 6.27
N PRO A 247 -6.05 27.52 6.51
CA PRO A 247 -6.76 28.75 6.23
C PRO A 247 -6.19 29.90 7.08
N PRO A 248 -6.29 31.16 6.60
CA PRO A 248 -5.74 32.29 7.32
C PRO A 248 -6.55 32.49 8.62
N PRO A 249 -5.89 32.79 9.77
CA PRO A 249 -6.61 32.94 11.04
C PRO A 249 -7.69 34.03 10.98
N ILE A 250 -8.90 33.70 11.42
CA ILE A 250 -9.97 34.69 11.64
C ILE A 250 -9.81 35.27 13.04
N LYS A 251 -9.47 36.56 13.14
CA LYS A 251 -9.30 37.26 14.41
C LYS A 251 -10.64 37.60 15.04
N SER A 252 -11.59 38.07 14.24
CA SER A 252 -12.95 38.38 14.69
C SER A 252 -13.95 38.13 13.59
N ILE A 253 -15.15 37.70 14.00
CA ILE A 253 -16.31 37.52 13.13
C ILE A 253 -17.57 37.84 13.91
N THR A 254 -18.53 38.51 13.28
CA THR A 254 -19.81 38.89 13.88
C THR A 254 -20.99 38.31 13.10
N ALA A 255 -22.14 38.19 13.74
CA ALA A 255 -23.36 37.66 13.11
C ALA A 255 -23.85 38.51 11.91
N ASP A 256 -23.56 39.82 11.91
CA ASP A 256 -23.85 40.73 10.79
C ASP A 256 -22.81 40.67 9.65
N GLY A 257 -21.81 39.79 9.75
CA GLY A 257 -20.85 39.53 8.69
C GLY A 257 -19.65 40.49 8.64
N LYS A 258 -19.28 41.12 9.75
CA LYS A 258 -17.99 41.82 9.85
C LYS A 258 -16.91 40.79 10.18
N VAL A 259 -15.84 40.78 9.40
CA VAL A 259 -14.76 39.79 9.52
C VAL A 259 -13.41 40.50 9.51
N GLU A 260 -12.53 40.12 10.44
CA GLU A 260 -11.11 40.48 10.41
C GLU A 260 -10.28 39.20 10.25
N VAL A 261 -9.48 39.15 9.18
CA VAL A 261 -8.60 38.02 8.84
C VAL A 261 -7.14 38.43 8.99
N ASP A 262 -6.30 37.56 9.55
CA ASP A 262 -4.85 37.73 9.64
C ASP A 262 -4.14 37.05 8.47
N PHE A 263 -3.66 37.84 7.51
CA PHE A 263 -2.97 37.32 6.33
C PHE A 263 -1.44 37.20 6.49
N ARG A 264 -0.86 37.61 7.63
CA ARG A 264 0.61 37.52 7.83
C ARG A 264 1.18 36.12 7.59
N PRO A 265 0.55 35.02 8.09
CA PRO A 265 1.04 33.67 7.81
C PRO A 265 1.00 33.32 6.31
N TRP A 266 0.03 33.84 5.57
CA TRP A 266 -0.08 33.63 4.12
C TRP A 266 0.96 34.46 3.35
N ASP A 267 1.28 35.68 3.77
CA ASP A 267 2.35 36.48 3.18
C ASP A 267 3.72 35.80 3.34
N GLU A 268 4.00 35.28 4.53
CA GLU A 268 5.22 34.51 4.84
C GLU A 268 5.28 33.22 4.01
N LEU A 269 4.18 32.46 3.97
CA LEU A 269 4.10 31.21 3.22
C LEU A 269 4.20 31.44 1.71
N ARG A 270 3.61 32.50 1.17
CA ARG A 270 3.71 32.87 -0.25
C ARG A 270 5.16 33.14 -0.63
N THR A 271 5.88 33.90 0.20
CA THR A 271 7.31 34.20 -0.01
C THR A 271 8.14 32.91 -0.01
N LEU A 272 7.89 32.04 0.98
CA LEU A 272 8.58 30.75 1.08
C LEU A 272 8.25 29.81 -0.10
N CYS A 273 6.99 29.77 -0.54
CA CYS A 273 6.59 29.01 -1.71
C CYS A 273 7.32 29.47 -2.97
N ALA A 274 7.40 30.79 -3.20
CA ALA A 274 8.11 31.35 -4.35
C ALA A 274 9.62 31.02 -4.30
N GLU A 275 10.23 31.12 -3.12
CA GLU A 275 11.64 30.80 -2.90
C GLU A 275 11.96 29.33 -3.20
N LEU A 276 11.12 28.41 -2.71
CA LEU A 276 11.32 26.96 -2.86
C LEU A 276 10.74 26.41 -4.18
N GLY A 277 10.01 27.22 -4.94
CA GLY A 277 9.47 26.93 -6.26
C GLY A 277 8.08 26.29 -6.28
N PHE A 278 7.31 26.31 -5.17
CA PHE A 278 5.92 25.81 -5.07
C PHE A 278 4.95 26.66 -5.89
N ASN A 279 4.95 26.42 -7.19
CA ASN A 279 4.25 27.22 -8.20
C ASN A 279 2.82 26.74 -8.48
N ALA A 280 2.51 25.47 -8.23
CA ALA A 280 1.16 24.96 -8.45
C ALA A 280 0.15 25.53 -7.42
N ILE A 281 -1.13 25.32 -7.70
CA ILE A 281 -2.24 25.72 -6.83
C ILE A 281 -2.22 24.92 -5.51
N LYS A 282 -2.32 25.62 -4.38
CA LYS A 282 -2.30 25.05 -3.02
C LYS A 282 -3.69 24.60 -2.63
N GLN A 283 -3.79 23.66 -1.69
CA GLN A 283 -5.07 23.21 -1.16
C GLN A 283 -5.26 23.69 0.28
N SER A 284 -6.39 24.31 0.58
CA SER A 284 -6.79 24.71 1.93
C SER A 284 -8.19 24.20 2.27
N ASP A 285 -8.61 24.28 3.53
CA ASP A 285 -9.94 23.88 3.98
C ASP A 285 -10.85 25.09 4.32
N ILE A 286 -12.15 24.85 4.39
CA ILE A 286 -13.15 25.85 4.84
C ILE A 286 -13.47 25.74 6.34
N GLY A 287 -12.96 24.72 7.02
CA GLY A 287 -13.32 24.37 8.40
C GLY A 287 -12.93 25.45 9.41
N GLY A 288 -11.82 26.15 9.16
CA GLY A 288 -11.42 27.33 9.95
C GLY A 288 -12.51 28.41 10.04
N ILE A 289 -13.25 28.64 8.95
CA ILE A 289 -14.35 29.61 8.88
C ILE A 289 -15.54 29.10 9.69
N THR A 290 -15.95 27.85 9.47
CA THR A 290 -17.04 27.22 10.21
C THR A 290 -16.77 27.25 11.72
N ASN A 291 -15.54 26.95 12.14
CA ASN A 291 -15.13 26.97 13.54
C ASN A 291 -15.20 28.37 14.17
N ALA A 292 -14.87 29.43 13.42
CA ALA A 292 -14.98 30.81 13.92
C ALA A 292 -16.44 31.21 14.15
N ILE A 293 -17.36 30.78 13.27
CA ILE A 293 -18.78 31.08 13.35
C ILE A 293 -19.46 30.31 14.49
N THR A 294 -19.11 29.04 14.68
CA THR A 294 -19.67 28.24 15.79
C THR A 294 -19.23 28.74 17.16
N ARG A 295 -18.04 29.32 17.28
CA ARG A 295 -17.55 29.95 18.53
C ARG A 295 -18.37 31.17 18.96
N ILE A 296 -19.05 31.87 18.05
CA ILE A 296 -19.95 32.97 18.39
C ILE A 296 -21.40 32.52 18.60
N GLY A 297 -21.63 31.21 18.70
CA GLY A 297 -22.93 30.61 19.05
C GLY A 297 -23.86 30.32 17.88
N ILE A 298 -23.41 30.47 16.63
CA ILE A 298 -24.21 30.17 15.44
C ILE A 298 -23.98 28.71 15.03
N LYS A 299 -25.04 27.91 14.96
CA LYS A 299 -24.96 26.51 14.55
C LYS A 299 -24.51 26.40 13.09
N GLU A 300 -23.63 25.45 12.80
CA GLU A 300 -23.22 25.09 11.44
C GLU A 300 -24.43 24.85 10.52
N LEU A 301 -24.45 25.52 9.36
CA LEU A 301 -25.54 25.50 8.38
C LEU A 301 -26.94 25.78 8.99
N GLY A 302 -27.00 26.45 10.14
CA GLY A 302 -28.23 26.89 10.79
C GLY A 302 -28.62 28.34 10.43
N PRO A 303 -29.75 28.83 10.97
CA PRO A 303 -30.16 30.22 10.77
C PRO A 303 -29.05 31.20 11.18
N GLY A 304 -28.70 32.12 10.28
CA GLY A 304 -27.66 33.13 10.51
C GLY A 304 -26.22 32.68 10.15
N PHE A 305 -26.01 31.45 9.69
CA PHE A 305 -24.67 30.95 9.31
C PHE A 305 -24.14 31.56 8.00
N ASP A 306 -24.99 31.67 6.99
CA ASP A 306 -24.60 31.98 5.61
C ASP A 306 -23.86 33.33 5.48
N ALA A 307 -24.41 34.39 6.10
CA ALA A 307 -23.89 35.74 5.97
C ALA A 307 -22.44 35.88 6.48
N PRO A 308 -22.09 35.49 7.73
CA PRO A 308 -20.71 35.54 8.19
C PRO A 308 -19.78 34.58 7.41
N PHE A 309 -20.26 33.41 6.99
CA PHE A 309 -19.46 32.48 6.19
C PHE A 309 -19.06 33.07 4.84
N VAL A 310 -20.03 33.61 4.10
CA VAL A 310 -19.78 34.25 2.80
C VAL A 310 -18.93 35.52 2.96
N ALA A 311 -19.12 36.30 4.02
CA ALA A 311 -18.30 37.47 4.30
C ALA A 311 -16.83 37.11 4.53
N ALA A 312 -16.54 36.05 5.29
CA ALA A 312 -15.17 35.59 5.50
C ALA A 312 -14.50 35.13 4.20
N LEU A 313 -15.21 34.36 3.38
CA LEU A 313 -14.72 33.96 2.05
C LEU A 313 -14.46 35.15 1.13
N ARG A 314 -15.25 36.23 1.21
CA ARG A 314 -15.01 37.46 0.43
C ARG A 314 -13.73 38.18 0.83
N GLU A 315 -13.43 38.28 2.13
CA GLU A 315 -12.17 38.87 2.59
C GLU A 315 -10.96 38.04 2.14
N ILE A 316 -11.05 36.72 2.24
CA ILE A 316 -10.02 35.80 1.72
C ILE A 316 -9.85 35.96 0.20
N LYS A 317 -10.96 35.99 -0.54
CA LYS A 317 -10.92 36.16 -2.00
C LYS A 317 -10.32 37.50 -2.42
N LYS A 318 -10.62 38.59 -1.70
CA LYS A 318 -10.03 39.91 -1.93
C LYS A 318 -8.52 39.89 -1.78
N TRP A 319 -8.00 39.16 -0.79
CA TRP A 319 -6.55 38.99 -0.65
C TRP A 319 -5.97 38.15 -1.79
N LEU A 320 -6.62 37.05 -2.19
CA LEU A 320 -6.18 36.22 -3.32
C LEU A 320 -6.16 37.00 -4.65
N ASP A 321 -7.14 37.87 -4.89
CA ASP A 321 -7.17 38.73 -6.09
C ASP A 321 -6.04 39.75 -6.13
N ALA A 322 -5.54 40.17 -4.96
CA ALA A 322 -4.38 41.04 -4.86
C ALA A 322 -3.04 40.29 -5.05
N HIS A 323 -3.05 38.95 -4.99
CA HIS A 323 -1.86 38.09 -5.04
C HIS A 323 -2.05 36.91 -6.02
N PRO A 324 -2.15 37.17 -7.35
CA PRO A 324 -2.41 36.13 -8.35
C PRO A 324 -1.31 35.06 -8.46
N ASP A 325 -0.13 35.31 -7.90
CA ASP A 325 0.97 34.34 -7.77
C ASP A 325 0.69 33.26 -6.69
N PHE A 326 -0.30 33.48 -5.82
CA PHE A 326 -0.67 32.54 -4.76
C PHE A 326 -2.07 31.96 -4.97
N ARG A 327 -2.16 30.94 -5.82
CA ARG A 327 -3.41 30.24 -6.13
C ARG A 327 -3.76 29.24 -5.03
N VAL A 328 -5.03 29.25 -4.58
CA VAL A 328 -5.57 28.34 -3.56
C VAL A 328 -6.91 27.76 -4.03
N VAL A 329 -7.10 26.45 -3.85
CA VAL A 329 -8.41 25.77 -3.94
C VAL A 329 -8.88 25.39 -2.54
N PHE A 330 -10.16 25.56 -2.25
CA PHE A 330 -10.76 25.26 -0.96
C PHE A 330 -11.51 23.92 -1.00
N CYS A 331 -11.06 22.97 -0.19
CA CYS A 331 -11.71 21.68 -0.01
C CYS A 331 -12.97 21.82 0.85
N ILE A 332 -14.11 21.40 0.30
CA ILE A 332 -15.41 21.38 0.98
C ILE A 332 -15.52 20.13 1.85
N TYR A 333 -14.86 20.17 3.00
CA TYR A 333 -14.67 19.01 3.90
C TYR A 333 -14.06 17.80 3.18
N ASP A 334 -13.61 16.82 3.95
CA ASP A 334 -13.00 15.62 3.39
C ASP A 334 -14.04 14.50 3.25
N GLU A 335 -13.87 13.64 2.25
CA GLU A 335 -14.63 12.41 2.01
C GLU A 335 -16.12 12.48 2.43
N PRO A 336 -17.02 13.09 1.63
CA PRO A 336 -18.43 13.14 1.99
C PRO A 336 -18.99 11.73 2.24
N ARG A 337 -19.80 11.55 3.29
CA ARG A 337 -20.41 10.25 3.66
C ARG A 337 -21.83 10.46 4.15
N GLU A 338 -22.70 9.49 3.90
CA GLU A 338 -24.09 9.50 4.39
C GLU A 338 -24.23 8.85 5.77
N SER A 339 -23.27 8.01 6.15
CA SER A 339 -23.16 7.39 7.47
C SER A 339 -21.73 7.56 8.04
N LEU A 340 -21.54 7.25 9.32
CA LEU A 340 -20.25 7.40 10.03
C LEU A 340 -19.69 8.83 9.91
N LEU A 341 -20.54 9.81 10.25
CA LEU A 341 -20.17 11.21 10.23
C LEU A 341 -19.13 11.52 11.32
N ASN A 342 -18.05 12.16 10.92
CA ASN A 342 -16.94 12.60 11.75
C ASN A 342 -16.77 14.11 11.66
N SER A 343 -15.82 14.67 12.42
CA SER A 343 -15.54 16.11 12.37
C SER A 343 -15.09 16.59 10.98
N TRP A 344 -14.42 15.73 10.21
CA TRP A 344 -13.84 16.06 8.90
C TRP A 344 -14.76 15.82 7.69
N ASN A 345 -15.90 15.12 7.82
CA ASN A 345 -16.78 14.79 6.70
C ASN A 345 -18.21 15.33 6.87
N ARG A 346 -18.95 15.41 5.77
CA ARG A 346 -20.34 15.88 5.72
C ARG A 346 -21.15 15.03 4.75
N THR A 347 -22.47 15.05 4.87
CA THR A 347 -23.35 14.38 3.89
C THR A 347 -23.33 15.10 2.56
N TYR A 348 -23.75 14.43 1.48
CA TYR A 348 -23.88 15.06 0.16
C TYR A 348 -24.69 16.37 0.22
N ASP A 349 -25.82 16.39 0.93
CA ASP A 349 -26.68 17.57 0.99
C ASP A 349 -26.00 18.75 1.72
N GLN A 350 -25.24 18.46 2.77
CA GLN A 350 -24.43 19.46 3.46
C GLN A 350 -23.28 19.97 2.58
N THR A 351 -22.59 19.07 1.87
CA THR A 351 -21.56 19.43 0.89
C THR A 351 -22.12 20.33 -0.20
N VAL A 352 -23.30 20.02 -0.75
CA VAL A 352 -23.98 20.85 -1.75
C VAL A 352 -24.39 22.21 -1.15
N ALA A 353 -24.83 22.26 0.10
CA ALA A 353 -25.14 23.51 0.78
C ALA A 353 -23.89 24.41 0.87
N TYR A 354 -22.74 23.85 1.28
CA TYR A 354 -21.47 24.58 1.28
C TYR A 354 -21.04 25.04 -0.11
N ILE A 355 -21.16 24.19 -1.13
CA ILE A 355 -20.87 24.56 -2.52
C ILE A 355 -21.71 25.80 -2.89
N ARG A 356 -23.01 25.81 -2.59
CA ARG A 356 -23.89 26.98 -2.87
C ARG A 356 -23.42 28.24 -2.16
N LEU A 357 -22.97 28.15 -0.91
CA LEU A 357 -22.41 29.29 -0.18
C LEU A 357 -21.11 29.80 -0.82
N CYS A 358 -20.18 28.90 -1.13
CA CYS A 358 -18.93 29.24 -1.79
C CYS A 358 -19.16 29.92 -3.16
N ARG A 359 -20.17 29.47 -3.92
CA ARG A 359 -20.53 30.06 -5.22
C ARG A 359 -21.11 31.47 -5.13
N GLN A 360 -21.46 31.97 -3.93
CA GLN A 360 -21.79 33.40 -3.73
C GLN A 360 -20.56 34.31 -3.75
N VAL A 361 -19.35 33.74 -3.84
CA VAL A 361 -18.07 34.46 -3.98
C VAL A 361 -17.47 34.15 -5.36
N PRO A 362 -17.66 35.04 -6.36
CA PRO A 362 -17.22 34.79 -7.73
C PRO A 362 -15.71 34.55 -7.84
N GLY A 363 -15.33 33.54 -8.64
CA GLY A 363 -13.95 33.17 -8.90
C GLY A 363 -13.23 32.44 -7.76
N LEU A 364 -13.93 32.07 -6.68
CA LEU A 364 -13.37 31.20 -5.64
C LEU A 364 -13.27 29.77 -6.18
N LEU A 365 -12.07 29.19 -6.12
CA LEU A 365 -11.83 27.81 -6.53
C LEU A 365 -12.19 26.86 -5.40
N ILE A 366 -13.02 25.85 -5.69
CA ILE A 366 -13.43 24.84 -4.73
C ILE A 366 -13.18 23.41 -5.23
N THR A 367 -12.95 22.50 -4.30
CA THR A 367 -12.77 21.06 -4.52
C THR A 367 -13.53 20.24 -3.49
N VAL A 368 -13.71 18.95 -3.76
CA VAL A 368 -14.29 17.95 -2.86
C VAL A 368 -13.62 16.60 -3.11
N ASN A 369 -13.50 15.78 -2.06
CA ASN A 369 -12.79 14.50 -2.12
C ASN A 369 -13.68 13.26 -2.00
N PRO A 370 -14.61 12.99 -2.93
CA PRO A 370 -15.40 11.77 -2.86
C PRO A 370 -14.53 10.54 -3.10
N MET A 371 -14.73 9.50 -2.30
CA MET A 371 -13.99 8.23 -2.44
C MET A 371 -14.43 7.39 -3.66
N GLY A 372 -15.56 7.73 -4.29
CA GLY A 372 -16.18 6.99 -5.38
C GLY A 372 -17.50 7.62 -5.85
N ASP A 373 -18.13 7.01 -6.86
CA ASP A 373 -19.38 7.47 -7.48
C ASP A 373 -20.56 7.55 -6.50
N GLY A 374 -20.46 6.95 -5.32
CA GLY A 374 -21.46 7.08 -4.26
C GLY A 374 -21.04 6.54 -2.90
N SER A 375 -21.87 6.83 -1.90
CA SER A 375 -21.80 6.30 -0.53
C SER A 375 -23.22 5.93 -0.08
N ASP A 376 -23.42 4.76 0.54
CA ASP A 376 -24.73 4.30 1.07
C ASP A 376 -25.92 4.56 0.14
N GLN A 377 -25.79 4.16 -1.14
CA GLN A 377 -26.78 4.34 -2.22
C GLN A 377 -26.98 5.77 -2.73
N ARG A 378 -26.32 6.78 -2.14
CA ARG A 378 -26.33 8.16 -2.65
C ARG A 378 -25.37 8.30 -3.83
N ASP A 379 -25.86 8.84 -4.94
CA ASP A 379 -25.07 9.19 -6.12
C ASP A 379 -24.31 10.51 -5.90
N TYR A 380 -22.98 10.45 -5.97
CA TYR A 380 -22.06 11.58 -5.82
C TYR A 380 -21.57 12.12 -7.16
N THR A 381 -21.84 11.44 -8.27
CA THR A 381 -21.38 11.86 -9.61
C THR A 381 -21.75 13.30 -10.00
N PRO A 382 -22.85 13.93 -9.54
CA PRO A 382 -23.09 15.35 -9.80
C PRO A 382 -22.01 16.30 -9.25
N LEU A 383 -21.28 15.91 -8.21
CA LEU A 383 -20.21 16.74 -7.64
C LEU A 383 -19.14 17.12 -8.67
N GLY A 384 -18.85 16.22 -9.62
CA GLY A 384 -17.87 16.48 -10.70
C GLY A 384 -18.22 17.68 -11.60
N GLU A 385 -19.49 18.10 -11.63
CA GLU A 385 -19.96 19.27 -12.37
C GLU A 385 -20.06 20.53 -11.50
N MET A 386 -20.08 20.38 -10.17
CA MET A 386 -20.37 21.45 -9.22
C MET A 386 -19.12 22.18 -8.70
N VAL A 387 -17.96 21.55 -8.76
CA VAL A 387 -16.67 22.08 -8.28
C VAL A 387 -15.71 22.39 -9.42
N ASP A 388 -14.70 23.23 -9.19
CA ASP A 388 -13.73 23.62 -10.22
C ASP A 388 -12.64 22.55 -10.42
N ILE A 389 -12.30 21.88 -9.33
CA ILE A 389 -11.39 20.73 -9.27
C ILE A 389 -12.12 19.60 -8.55
N LEU A 390 -12.25 18.43 -9.17
CA LEU A 390 -12.65 17.21 -8.46
C LEU A 390 -11.39 16.47 -8.01
N ASN A 391 -11.33 16.01 -6.76
CA ASN A 391 -10.18 15.28 -6.24
C ASN A 391 -10.57 13.89 -5.69
N THR A 392 -10.70 12.88 -6.56
CA THR A 392 -11.29 11.58 -6.19
C THR A 392 -10.29 10.43 -6.25
N HIS A 393 -10.58 9.31 -5.57
CA HIS A 393 -9.83 8.07 -5.79
C HIS A 393 -9.97 7.64 -7.25
N ALA A 394 -8.86 7.29 -7.91
CA ALA A 394 -8.83 6.89 -9.31
C ALA A 394 -8.88 5.37 -9.45
N TRP A 395 -10.09 4.82 -9.29
CA TRP A 395 -10.42 3.40 -9.38
C TRP A 395 -11.74 3.22 -10.15
N PRO A 396 -12.11 1.99 -10.57
CA PRO A 396 -13.33 1.76 -11.35
C PRO A 396 -14.62 2.28 -10.71
N GLY A 397 -14.67 2.37 -9.38
CA GLY A 397 -15.80 2.92 -8.64
C GLY A 397 -15.99 4.42 -8.73
N SER A 398 -15.06 5.18 -9.32
CA SER A 398 -15.16 6.64 -9.54
C SER A 398 -15.38 7.02 -11.01
N LYS A 399 -15.72 6.04 -11.86
CA LYS A 399 -15.81 6.25 -13.31
C LYS A 399 -16.83 7.33 -13.68
N GLY A 400 -17.98 7.37 -13.05
CA GLY A 400 -19.04 8.34 -13.31
C GLY A 400 -18.61 9.77 -12.95
N LEU A 401 -17.99 9.94 -11.77
CA LEU A 401 -17.41 11.18 -11.30
C LEU A 401 -16.34 11.72 -12.25
N ILE A 402 -15.38 10.87 -12.63
CA ILE A 402 -14.29 11.22 -13.55
C ILE A 402 -14.84 11.61 -14.92
N ALA A 403 -15.80 10.83 -15.45
CA ALA A 403 -16.42 11.10 -16.74
C ALA A 403 -17.20 12.43 -16.74
N ARG A 404 -17.97 12.71 -15.70
CA ARG A 404 -18.71 13.98 -15.56
C ARG A 404 -17.80 15.18 -15.41
N THR A 405 -16.75 15.07 -14.60
CA THR A 405 -15.74 16.12 -14.42
C THR A 405 -15.10 16.51 -15.75
N LYS A 406 -14.62 15.52 -16.51
CA LYS A 406 -14.04 15.72 -17.84
C LYS A 406 -15.04 16.32 -18.82
N LYS A 407 -16.29 15.84 -18.82
CA LYS A 407 -17.35 16.34 -19.69
C LYS A 407 -17.71 17.81 -19.39
N ALA A 408 -17.68 18.20 -18.12
CA ALA A 408 -17.91 19.57 -17.68
C ALA A 408 -16.75 20.52 -18.02
N GLY A 409 -15.58 19.99 -18.40
CA GLY A 409 -14.36 20.78 -18.60
C GLY A 409 -13.69 21.20 -17.29
N ASN A 410 -14.09 20.59 -16.16
CA ASN A 410 -13.49 20.83 -14.86
C ASN A 410 -12.16 20.10 -14.72
N THR A 411 -11.32 20.56 -13.80
CA THR A 411 -10.03 19.93 -13.55
C THR A 411 -10.20 18.66 -12.72
N LEU A 412 -9.49 17.60 -13.10
CA LEU A 412 -9.43 16.37 -12.31
C LEU A 412 -8.10 16.29 -11.58
N TRP A 413 -8.16 16.16 -10.26
CA TRP A 413 -7.12 15.60 -9.43
C TRP A 413 -7.52 14.20 -8.99
N VAL A 414 -6.51 13.43 -8.63
CA VAL A 414 -6.68 12.10 -8.11
C VAL A 414 -6.03 12.01 -6.73
N TYR A 415 -6.66 11.24 -5.86
CA TYR A 415 -6.34 11.24 -4.42
C TYR A 415 -6.20 9.82 -3.89
N ASN A 416 -5.24 9.63 -2.98
CA ASN A 416 -5.09 8.45 -2.16
C ASN A 416 -4.99 7.17 -3.01
N ASN A 417 -4.21 7.21 -4.09
CA ASN A 417 -4.09 6.10 -5.06
C ASN A 417 -2.92 5.15 -4.79
N GLY A 418 -2.19 5.35 -3.69
CA GLY A 418 -1.10 4.51 -3.22
C GLY A 418 0.28 5.15 -3.40
N GLN A 419 1.19 4.77 -2.51
CA GLN A 419 2.58 5.24 -2.49
C GLN A 419 3.46 4.37 -3.41
N ALA A 420 3.30 4.59 -4.72
CA ALA A 420 3.93 3.81 -5.77
C ALA A 420 4.26 4.68 -7.00
N ARG A 421 4.99 4.12 -7.98
CA ARG A 421 5.44 4.85 -9.16
C ARG A 421 4.31 5.13 -10.15
N LEU A 422 3.38 4.18 -10.36
CA LEU A 422 2.26 4.40 -11.29
C LEU A 422 1.36 5.57 -10.87
N PRO A 423 0.84 5.65 -9.62
CA PRO A 423 -0.08 6.71 -9.24
C PRO A 423 0.52 8.11 -9.37
N TRP A 424 1.81 8.27 -9.07
CA TRP A 424 2.50 9.55 -9.11
C TRP A 424 3.07 9.94 -10.48
N GLY A 425 3.01 9.03 -11.46
CA GLY A 425 3.60 9.22 -12.79
C GLY A 425 2.64 8.95 -13.93
N PHE A 426 2.88 7.87 -14.67
CA PHE A 426 2.07 7.54 -15.86
C PHE A 426 0.58 7.36 -15.55
N GLY A 427 0.19 7.03 -14.31
CA GLY A 427 -1.20 6.96 -13.86
C GLY A 427 -1.93 8.30 -13.97
N VAL A 428 -1.28 9.40 -13.57
CA VAL A 428 -1.83 10.77 -13.70
C VAL A 428 -2.15 11.09 -15.16
N TRP A 429 -1.24 10.75 -16.08
CA TRP A 429 -1.48 10.90 -17.51
C TRP A 429 -2.59 9.98 -18.01
N ARG A 430 -2.58 8.69 -17.62
CA ARG A 430 -3.55 7.68 -18.08
C ARG A 430 -4.97 8.04 -17.72
N VAL A 431 -5.20 8.55 -16.51
CA VAL A 431 -6.52 9.00 -16.05
C VAL A 431 -6.83 10.42 -16.53
N GLY A 432 -5.86 11.15 -17.10
CA GLY A 432 -6.04 12.51 -17.58
C GLY A 432 -6.20 13.54 -16.46
N ALA A 433 -5.54 13.31 -15.32
CA ALA A 433 -5.53 14.22 -14.19
C ALA A 433 -4.49 15.34 -14.36
N ARG A 434 -4.58 16.34 -13.47
CA ARG A 434 -3.67 17.48 -13.30
C ARG A 434 -3.21 17.61 -11.84
N GLY A 435 -3.20 16.50 -11.12
CA GLY A 435 -2.70 16.43 -9.76
C GLY A 435 -2.91 15.06 -9.15
N GLU A 436 -2.00 14.70 -8.26
CA GLU A 436 -2.05 13.51 -7.40
C GLU A 436 -1.79 13.95 -5.96
N TRP A 437 -2.62 13.48 -5.04
CA TRP A 437 -2.56 13.84 -3.63
C TRP A 437 -2.62 12.60 -2.75
N GLU A 438 -1.87 12.59 -1.64
CA GLU A 438 -1.89 11.49 -0.67
C GLU A 438 -2.20 11.96 0.75
N TRP A 439 -2.87 11.11 1.54
CA TRP A 439 -3.50 11.51 2.82
C TRP A 439 -2.53 11.92 3.93
N THR A 440 -1.24 11.56 3.92
CA THR A 440 -0.32 12.30 4.81
C THR A 440 1.15 12.09 4.55
N TYR A 441 1.90 13.20 4.57
CA TYR A 441 3.36 13.23 4.52
C TYR A 441 4.01 12.67 5.79
N SER A 442 3.48 12.97 6.97
CA SER A 442 4.00 12.41 8.23
C SER A 442 3.07 12.71 9.42
N ALA A 443 2.98 11.76 10.37
CA ALA A 443 2.37 12.03 11.68
C ALA A 443 3.33 11.76 12.85
N ALA A 444 4.24 10.78 12.74
CA ALA A 444 5.19 10.47 13.80
C ALA A 444 6.45 11.35 13.74
N ALA A 445 6.92 11.80 14.91
CA ALA A 445 8.17 12.51 15.08
C ALA A 445 8.86 12.08 16.38
N GLY A 446 10.19 12.16 16.40
CA GLY A 446 11.01 11.92 17.59
C GLY A 446 11.70 10.55 17.60
N PRO A 447 12.28 10.15 18.75
CA PRO A 447 13.13 8.96 18.85
C PRO A 447 12.39 7.65 18.55
N ASP A 448 11.06 7.65 18.65
CA ASP A 448 10.20 6.49 18.40
C ASP A 448 9.41 6.61 17.08
N CYS A 449 9.91 7.37 16.12
CA CYS A 449 9.29 7.44 14.79
C CYS A 449 9.13 6.05 14.12
N TYR A 450 9.95 5.05 14.52
CA TYR A 450 9.84 3.65 14.10
C TYR A 450 8.87 2.80 14.91
N SER A 451 8.08 3.41 15.80
CA SER A 451 7.06 2.70 16.56
C SER A 451 6.09 2.00 15.60
N PRO A 452 5.87 0.67 15.74
CA PRO A 452 4.93 -0.06 14.88
C PRO A 452 3.47 0.27 15.21
N ILE A 453 3.21 0.85 16.38
CA ILE A 453 1.88 1.23 16.89
C ILE A 453 1.78 2.75 17.13
N PRO A 454 0.60 3.36 16.96
CA PRO A 454 0.38 4.76 17.31
C PRO A 454 0.40 4.98 18.82
N THR A 455 0.90 6.13 19.27
CA THR A 455 0.84 6.55 20.67
C THR A 455 -0.33 7.51 20.88
N GLY A 456 -1.50 6.99 21.25
CA GLY A 456 -2.66 7.82 21.62
C GLY A 456 -3.98 7.04 21.63
N GLY A 457 -4.49 6.73 22.84
CA GLY A 457 -5.87 6.26 23.07
C GLY A 457 -6.21 4.81 22.65
N TYR A 458 -7.21 4.24 23.32
CA TYR A 458 -7.79 2.91 23.04
C TYR A 458 -8.48 2.81 21.67
N GLU A 459 -8.73 3.95 21.02
CA GLU A 459 -9.49 4.05 19.75
C GLU A 459 -8.67 3.60 18.53
N ASN A 460 -7.34 3.46 18.68
CA ASN A 460 -6.41 3.09 17.61
C ASN A 460 -5.88 1.64 17.75
N GLU A 461 -6.59 0.79 18.49
CA GLU A 461 -6.21 -0.62 18.65
C GLU A 461 -6.16 -1.34 17.29
N GLY A 462 -4.98 -1.86 16.95
CA GLY A 462 -4.76 -2.58 15.69
C GLY A 462 -4.27 -1.72 14.55
N GLU A 463 -4.19 -0.40 14.72
CA GLU A 463 -3.60 0.50 13.73
C GLU A 463 -2.06 0.49 13.77
N SER A 464 -1.44 0.90 12.66
CA SER A 464 0.01 0.95 12.53
C SER A 464 0.51 2.33 12.15
N ASN A 465 1.63 2.71 12.76
CA ASN A 465 2.30 3.98 12.50
C ASN A 465 3.40 3.84 11.43
N THR A 466 4.06 2.68 11.35
CA THR A 466 4.94 2.30 10.23
C THR A 466 4.11 1.87 9.02
N GLY A 467 4.59 2.13 7.80
CA GLY A 467 3.86 1.77 6.58
C GLY A 467 2.90 2.81 6.03
N ARG A 468 2.49 3.79 6.85
CA ARG A 468 1.50 4.82 6.44
C ARG A 468 2.13 6.08 5.89
N PHE A 469 3.34 6.45 6.34
CA PHE A 469 3.97 7.72 6.00
C PHE A 469 5.10 7.53 4.98
N PRO A 470 5.27 8.48 4.03
CA PRO A 470 6.40 8.48 3.11
C PRO A 470 7.74 8.76 3.80
N VAL A 471 7.74 9.38 4.97
CA VAL A 471 8.95 9.70 5.74
C VAL A 471 8.81 9.40 7.24
N TYR A 472 9.95 9.15 7.88
CA TYR A 472 10.12 9.17 9.33
C TYR A 472 10.87 10.43 9.75
N ARG A 473 10.50 11.03 10.88
CA ARG A 473 11.07 12.31 11.34
C ARG A 473 11.78 12.18 12.68
N THR A 474 13.00 12.69 12.75
CA THR A 474 13.68 13.03 14.02
C THR A 474 13.77 14.54 14.15
N ALA A 475 14.30 15.05 15.27
CA ALA A 475 14.44 16.50 15.49
C ALA A 475 15.26 17.19 14.39
N ASP A 476 16.23 16.48 13.84
CA ASP A 476 17.27 16.99 12.94
C ASP A 476 17.25 16.35 11.55
N ARG A 477 16.50 15.25 11.32
CA ARG A 477 16.54 14.49 10.07
C ARG A 477 15.14 14.09 9.58
N ILE A 478 15.06 13.98 8.26
CA ILE A 478 13.96 13.36 7.52
C ILE A 478 14.52 12.10 6.87
N ILE A 479 13.87 10.97 7.14
CA ILE A 479 14.31 9.65 6.70
C ILE A 479 13.24 9.13 5.74
N PRO A 480 13.48 9.18 4.42
CA PRO A 480 12.52 8.74 3.42
C PRO A 480 12.36 7.23 3.43
N THR A 481 11.23 6.78 2.90
CA THR A 481 10.95 5.36 2.67
C THR A 481 11.23 4.99 1.21
N PRO A 482 11.48 3.70 0.89
CA PRO A 482 11.54 3.25 -0.51
C PRO A 482 10.29 3.65 -1.31
N ARG A 483 9.10 3.58 -0.69
CA ARG A 483 7.84 3.98 -1.34
C ARG A 483 7.81 5.46 -1.71
N TYR A 484 8.42 6.33 -0.91
CA TYR A 484 8.50 7.74 -1.25
C TYR A 484 9.44 8.02 -2.42
N GLU A 485 10.55 7.29 -2.49
CA GLU A 485 11.40 7.31 -3.68
C GLU A 485 10.65 6.80 -4.92
N TRP A 486 9.80 5.77 -4.79
CA TRP A 486 8.94 5.33 -5.91
C TRP A 486 7.96 6.42 -6.36
N CYS A 487 7.39 7.19 -5.42
CA CYS A 487 6.56 8.35 -5.75
C CYS A 487 7.38 9.40 -6.51
N ARG A 488 8.61 9.71 -6.07
CA ARG A 488 9.52 10.62 -6.78
C ARG A 488 9.79 10.14 -8.21
N GLU A 489 10.10 8.86 -8.40
CA GLU A 489 10.26 8.25 -9.73
C GLU A 489 9.01 8.42 -10.62
N GLY A 490 7.82 8.35 -10.02
CA GLY A 490 6.57 8.64 -10.70
C GLY A 490 6.50 10.11 -11.13
N THR A 491 6.80 11.04 -10.23
CA THR A 491 6.81 12.47 -10.59
C THR A 491 7.82 12.78 -11.71
N ASP A 492 8.98 12.13 -11.70
CA ASP A 492 9.98 12.27 -12.76
C ASP A 492 9.46 11.66 -14.09
N ASP A 493 8.79 10.50 -14.07
CA ASP A 493 8.11 9.93 -15.25
C ASP A 493 7.11 10.94 -15.86
N HIS A 494 6.35 11.64 -15.03
CA HIS A 494 5.43 12.70 -15.48
C HIS A 494 6.20 13.86 -16.13
N LYS A 495 7.34 14.28 -15.57
CA LYS A 495 8.18 15.35 -16.16
C LYS A 495 8.81 14.93 -17.48
N TYR A 496 9.26 13.67 -17.63
CA TYR A 496 9.71 13.13 -18.92
C TYR A 496 8.59 13.22 -19.97
N LEU A 497 7.39 12.77 -19.60
CA LEU A 497 6.24 12.80 -20.48
C LEU A 497 5.83 14.23 -20.85
N TYR A 498 5.80 15.15 -19.88
CA TYR A 498 5.51 16.55 -20.14
C TYR A 498 6.56 17.18 -21.06
N THR A 499 7.84 16.89 -20.83
CA THR A 499 8.95 17.35 -21.69
C THR A 499 8.77 16.87 -23.13
N LEU A 500 8.45 15.59 -23.32
CA LEU A 500 8.14 14.99 -24.62
C LEU A 500 7.00 15.73 -25.32
N LEU A 501 5.88 15.93 -24.62
CA LEU A 501 4.70 16.60 -25.17
C LEU A 501 4.97 18.06 -25.53
N GLN A 502 5.82 18.78 -24.78
CA GLN A 502 6.20 20.14 -25.14
C GLN A 502 7.14 20.17 -26.37
N ARG A 503 8.08 19.23 -26.48
CA ARG A 503 8.95 19.12 -27.67
C ARG A 503 8.16 18.74 -28.92
N GLN A 504 7.17 17.87 -28.79
CA GLN A 504 6.30 17.47 -29.91
C GLN A 504 5.50 18.64 -30.50
N LYS A 505 5.20 19.68 -29.71
CA LYS A 505 4.57 20.91 -30.24
C LYS A 505 5.51 21.72 -31.15
N GLN A 506 6.83 21.57 -31.00
CA GLN A 506 7.84 22.36 -31.71
C GLN A 506 8.36 21.66 -32.96
N ALA A 507 8.45 20.32 -32.95
CA ALA A 507 8.92 19.53 -34.07
C ALA A 507 8.10 18.23 -34.23
N LYS A 508 8.09 17.67 -35.43
CA LYS A 508 7.47 16.38 -35.71
C LYS A 508 8.55 15.34 -36.00
N ALA A 509 8.82 14.47 -35.02
CA ALA A 509 9.65 13.27 -35.12
C ALA A 509 9.44 12.42 -33.86
N PRO A 510 9.92 11.17 -33.82
CA PRO A 510 9.14 9.91 -33.88
C PRO A 510 7.60 9.97 -33.90
N ASP A 511 6.98 8.80 -34.14
CA ASP A 511 5.54 8.58 -33.89
C ASP A 511 5.28 8.53 -32.37
N VAL A 512 5.33 9.71 -31.75
CA VAL A 512 5.01 9.89 -30.33
C VAL A 512 3.61 9.37 -30.02
N GLU A 513 2.67 9.53 -30.94
CA GLU A 513 1.31 9.01 -30.77
C GLU A 513 1.31 7.48 -30.66
N ALA A 514 2.05 6.76 -31.50
CA ALA A 514 2.21 5.31 -31.37
C ALA A 514 2.87 4.91 -30.04
N LEU A 515 3.88 5.65 -29.57
CA LEU A 515 4.49 5.39 -28.25
C LEU A 515 3.47 5.55 -27.12
N LEU A 516 2.68 6.64 -27.14
CA LEU A 516 1.63 6.87 -26.16
C LEU A 516 0.53 5.79 -26.23
N GLN A 517 0.14 5.36 -27.42
CA GLN A 517 -0.83 4.28 -27.60
C GLN A 517 -0.33 2.95 -27.05
N GLU A 518 0.96 2.64 -27.27
CA GLU A 518 1.59 1.44 -26.70
C GLU A 518 1.63 1.49 -25.17
N MET A 519 2.04 2.63 -24.61
CA MET A 519 2.02 2.87 -23.17
C MET A 519 0.60 2.70 -22.60
N ALA A 520 -0.42 3.22 -23.28
CA ALA A 520 -1.81 3.10 -22.86
C ALA A 520 -2.33 1.66 -22.87
N GLY A 521 -1.75 0.80 -23.71
CA GLY A 521 -2.02 -0.64 -23.75
C GLY A 521 -1.34 -1.45 -22.64
N VAL A 522 -0.29 -0.91 -22.01
CA VAL A 522 0.42 -1.54 -20.89
C VAL A 522 -0.07 -1.02 -19.55
N PHE A 523 -0.14 0.30 -19.38
CA PHE A 523 -0.54 0.91 -18.12
C PHE A 523 -2.06 0.98 -18.01
N PRO A 524 -2.63 0.57 -16.85
CA PRO A 524 -4.08 0.59 -16.65
C PRO A 524 -4.62 2.02 -16.67
N GLU A 525 -5.92 2.15 -16.96
CA GLU A 525 -6.60 3.46 -16.94
C GLU A 525 -6.62 4.07 -15.53
N TYR A 526 -6.77 3.24 -14.51
CA TYR A 526 -6.89 3.62 -13.11
C TYR A 526 -5.64 3.19 -12.33
N PRO A 527 -4.92 4.13 -11.69
CA PRO A 527 -3.70 3.82 -10.95
C PRO A 527 -3.96 3.08 -9.62
N ALA A 528 -5.12 3.27 -8.98
CA ALA A 528 -5.46 2.60 -7.74
C ALA A 528 -5.94 1.16 -7.99
N MET A 529 -4.97 0.29 -8.29
CA MET A 529 -5.21 -1.09 -8.71
C MET A 529 -5.66 -1.98 -7.55
N GLY A 530 -6.69 -2.80 -7.80
CA GLY A 530 -7.14 -3.85 -6.86
C GLY A 530 -8.14 -3.40 -5.80
N LEU A 531 -8.53 -2.12 -5.77
CA LEU A 531 -9.52 -1.60 -4.84
C LEU A 531 -10.93 -2.16 -5.12
N LYS A 532 -11.61 -2.60 -4.08
CA LYS A 532 -13.02 -3.02 -4.08
C LYS A 532 -13.92 -1.99 -3.43
N THR A 533 -13.38 -1.19 -2.52
CA THR A 533 -14.08 -0.07 -1.88
C THR A 533 -13.20 1.16 -1.86
N GLY A 534 -13.81 2.34 -1.81
CA GLY A 534 -13.08 3.60 -1.68
C GLY A 534 -12.28 3.70 -0.38
N ALA A 535 -12.66 2.98 0.68
CA ALA A 535 -11.96 2.96 1.96
C ALA A 535 -10.62 2.19 1.92
N GLU A 536 -10.36 1.42 0.87
CA GLU A 536 -9.11 0.66 0.69
C GLU A 536 -8.02 1.47 -0.02
N ALA A 537 -8.35 2.67 -0.51
CA ALA A 537 -7.44 3.55 -1.22
C ALA A 537 -6.28 4.02 -0.30
N GLY A 538 -5.11 4.26 -0.88
CA GLY A 538 -3.87 4.61 -0.18
C GLY A 538 -2.94 3.42 0.09
N ALA A 539 -3.43 2.18 -0.03
CA ALA A 539 -2.66 0.95 0.16
C ALA A 539 -2.24 0.25 -1.15
N SER A 540 -2.58 0.82 -2.31
CA SER A 540 -2.22 0.26 -3.62
C SER A 540 -0.72 0.37 -3.88
N GLY A 541 -0.17 -0.65 -4.52
CA GLY A 541 1.21 -0.68 -5.01
C GLY A 541 1.25 -1.09 -6.48
N ASP A 542 2.40 -0.91 -7.11
CA ASP A 542 2.59 -1.31 -8.51
C ASP A 542 2.56 -2.84 -8.66
N PRO A 543 1.76 -3.39 -9.59
CA PRO A 543 1.81 -4.81 -9.90
C PRO A 543 3.21 -5.23 -10.36
N ALA A 544 3.67 -6.40 -9.90
CA ALA A 544 4.98 -6.95 -10.26
C ALA A 544 5.21 -7.02 -11.79
N GLN A 545 4.14 -7.19 -12.57
CA GLN A 545 4.22 -7.26 -14.03
C GLN A 545 4.56 -5.91 -14.68
N LEU A 546 4.30 -4.78 -14.01
CA LEU A 546 4.57 -3.45 -14.54
C LEU A 546 5.99 -2.95 -14.25
N LEU A 547 6.69 -3.53 -13.26
CA LEU A 547 7.98 -3.01 -12.77
C LEU A 547 9.04 -2.86 -13.88
N ALA A 548 9.08 -3.81 -14.82
CA ALA A 548 10.01 -3.76 -15.95
C ALA A 548 9.63 -2.71 -17.01
N TYR A 549 8.36 -2.29 -17.07
CA TYR A 549 7.86 -1.39 -18.10
C TYR A 549 8.10 0.09 -17.78
N PHE A 550 8.28 0.46 -16.51
CA PHE A 550 8.49 1.86 -16.18
C PHE A 550 9.79 2.42 -16.79
N ASP A 551 10.93 1.77 -16.51
CA ASP A 551 12.22 2.19 -17.09
C ASP A 551 12.26 1.97 -18.61
N HIS A 552 11.55 0.96 -19.10
CA HIS A 552 11.40 0.71 -20.54
C HIS A 552 10.80 1.93 -21.25
N PHE A 553 9.67 2.42 -20.75
CA PHE A 553 8.97 3.54 -21.35
C PHE A 553 9.64 4.87 -21.03
N ARG A 554 10.16 5.09 -19.81
CA ARG A 554 10.95 6.30 -19.50
C ARG A 554 12.14 6.44 -20.47
N TRP A 555 12.88 5.36 -20.74
CA TRP A 555 13.99 5.39 -21.68
C TRP A 555 13.54 5.69 -23.12
N ARG A 556 12.43 5.09 -23.58
CA ARG A 556 11.88 5.36 -24.91
C ARG A 556 11.36 6.79 -25.06
N ILE A 557 10.80 7.36 -24.00
CA ILE A 557 10.42 8.77 -23.93
C ILE A 557 11.68 9.66 -24.03
N ALA A 558 12.74 9.35 -23.29
CA ALA A 558 14.00 10.07 -23.37
C ALA A 558 14.58 10.05 -24.80
N LEU A 559 14.61 8.89 -25.45
CA LEU A 559 15.04 8.78 -26.84
C LEU A 559 14.13 9.56 -27.80
N ALA A 560 12.82 9.58 -27.56
CA ALA A 560 11.88 10.36 -28.37
C ALA A 560 12.10 11.87 -28.23
N ILE A 561 12.43 12.35 -27.03
CA ILE A 561 12.85 13.74 -26.79
C ILE A 561 14.10 14.07 -27.61
N LEU A 562 15.13 13.22 -27.57
CA LEU A 562 16.36 13.44 -28.34
C LEU A 562 16.12 13.47 -29.86
N ALA A 563 15.26 12.58 -30.35
CA ALA A 563 14.92 12.55 -31.77
C ALA A 563 14.12 13.80 -32.20
N LEU A 564 13.27 14.34 -31.33
CA LEU A 564 12.59 15.63 -31.56
C LEU A 564 13.59 16.80 -31.58
N ASP A 565 14.54 16.82 -30.65
CA ASP A 565 15.58 17.85 -30.60
C ASP A 565 16.51 17.80 -31.84
N ASP A 566 16.85 16.60 -32.32
CA ASP A 566 17.60 16.40 -33.56
C ASP A 566 16.80 16.87 -34.78
N ALA A 567 15.52 16.52 -34.86
CA ALA A 567 14.63 16.94 -35.94
C ALA A 567 14.46 18.47 -35.98
N ALA A 568 14.35 19.11 -34.81
CA ALA A 568 14.30 20.57 -34.70
C ALA A 568 15.57 21.25 -35.24
N LYS A 569 16.72 20.56 -35.20
CA LYS A 569 18.00 21.00 -35.77
C LYS A 569 18.22 20.56 -37.22
N GLY A 570 17.25 19.86 -37.83
CA GLY A 570 17.37 19.30 -39.18
C GLY A 570 18.37 18.15 -39.31
N LEU A 571 18.72 17.49 -38.20
CA LEU A 571 19.64 16.35 -38.19
C LEU A 571 18.90 15.06 -38.55
N LYS A 572 19.56 14.19 -39.31
CA LYS A 572 19.07 12.83 -39.61
C LYS A 572 19.58 11.85 -38.55
N ALA A 573 18.92 10.70 -38.42
CA ALA A 573 19.27 9.67 -37.44
C ALA A 573 20.66 9.04 -37.64
N ASP A 574 21.27 9.18 -38.82
CA ASP A 574 22.63 8.73 -39.14
C ASP A 574 23.68 9.86 -39.09
N ASP A 575 23.28 11.09 -38.76
CA ASP A 575 24.21 12.21 -38.62
C ASP A 575 25.12 11.99 -37.39
N PRO A 576 26.46 12.14 -37.51
CA PRO A 576 27.38 11.99 -36.38
C PRO A 576 27.12 12.96 -35.21
N ARG A 577 26.37 14.05 -35.45
CA ARG A 577 25.96 15.02 -34.44
C ARG A 577 24.62 14.69 -33.79
N SER A 578 23.94 13.63 -34.25
CA SER A 578 22.65 13.18 -33.72
C SER A 578 22.82 12.72 -32.27
N LEU A 579 22.13 13.40 -31.36
CA LEU A 579 22.08 13.01 -29.96
C LEU A 579 21.27 11.72 -29.81
N TYR A 580 20.21 11.53 -30.61
CA TYR A 580 19.49 10.26 -30.64
C TYR A 580 20.44 9.09 -30.96
N ALA A 581 21.21 9.18 -32.04
CA ALA A 581 22.12 8.10 -32.45
C ALA A 581 23.19 7.83 -31.39
N ALA A 582 23.73 8.88 -30.78
CA ALA A 582 24.75 8.77 -29.74
C ALA A 582 24.24 8.02 -28.50
N TYR A 583 22.94 8.15 -28.16
CA TYR A 583 22.34 7.56 -26.97
C TYR A 583 21.56 6.26 -27.22
N ALA A 584 21.03 6.03 -28.42
CA ALA A 584 20.26 4.82 -28.76
C ALA A 584 21.07 3.51 -28.67
N LYS A 585 22.40 3.61 -28.60
CA LYS A 585 23.32 2.50 -28.31
C LYS A 585 23.19 1.96 -26.89
N PHE A 586 22.72 2.78 -25.94
CA PHE A 586 22.46 2.33 -24.58
C PHE A 586 21.12 1.59 -24.51
N LYS A 587 21.05 0.61 -23.62
CA LYS A 587 19.86 -0.19 -23.32
C LYS A 587 19.51 -0.05 -21.84
N PHE A 588 18.25 0.25 -21.57
CA PHE A 588 17.65 0.41 -20.26
C PHE A 588 16.23 -0.15 -20.30
N GLY A 589 15.75 -0.69 -19.17
CA GLY A 589 14.41 -1.27 -19.08
C GLY A 589 14.15 -2.32 -20.16
N GLU A 590 15.12 -3.21 -20.43
CA GLU A 590 14.91 -4.31 -21.37
C GLU A 590 13.84 -5.24 -20.79
N ILE A 591 12.68 -5.29 -21.45
CA ILE A 591 11.61 -6.22 -21.09
C ILE A 591 12.14 -7.62 -21.42
N PRO A 592 12.25 -8.53 -20.45
CA PRO A 592 12.66 -9.91 -20.73
C PRO A 592 11.74 -10.50 -21.82
N PRO A 593 12.29 -11.15 -22.86
CA PRO A 593 11.52 -11.55 -24.03
C PRO A 593 10.45 -12.55 -23.63
N LYS A 594 9.18 -12.12 -23.46
CA LYS A 594 8.06 -12.90 -22.88
C LYS A 594 8.57 -14.17 -22.21
N SER A 595 9.40 -14.03 -21.16
CA SER A 595 9.45 -15.09 -20.16
C SER A 595 7.99 -15.18 -19.80
N GLN A 596 7.35 -16.33 -20.05
CA GLN A 596 5.97 -16.56 -19.69
C GLN A 596 5.75 -15.76 -18.41
N ALA A 597 5.10 -14.60 -18.51
CA ALA A 597 4.60 -13.97 -17.32
C ALA A 597 3.77 -15.12 -16.81
N GLU A 598 4.18 -15.73 -15.70
CA GLU A 598 3.33 -16.66 -15.03
C GLU A 598 2.11 -15.81 -14.73
N ALA A 599 1.15 -15.82 -15.67
CA ALA A 599 -0.25 -15.63 -15.38
C ALA A 599 -0.39 -16.43 -14.11
N PRO A 600 -0.75 -15.78 -12.98
CA PRO A 600 -0.60 -16.36 -11.66
C PRO A 600 -1.08 -17.78 -11.80
N LYS A 601 -0.13 -18.74 -11.73
CA LYS A 601 -0.50 -20.14 -11.88
C LYS A 601 -1.59 -20.29 -10.84
N PRO A 602 -2.82 -20.71 -11.21
CA PRO A 602 -3.75 -21.19 -10.20
C PRO A 602 -2.91 -22.11 -9.33
N LEU A 603 -2.82 -21.79 -8.03
CA LEU A 603 -1.99 -22.47 -7.04
C LEU A 603 -1.82 -23.91 -7.49
N ALA A 604 -0.58 -24.27 -7.89
CA ALA A 604 -0.30 -25.56 -8.48
C ALA A 604 -0.99 -26.63 -7.62
N VAL A 605 -2.01 -27.24 -8.23
CA VAL A 605 -2.63 -28.45 -7.73
C VAL A 605 -1.46 -29.43 -7.54
N GLU A 606 -1.36 -30.01 -6.34
CA GLU A 606 -0.41 -31.10 -5.99
C GLU A 606 1.02 -30.74 -5.53
N GLN A 607 1.20 -29.79 -4.61
CA GLN A 607 2.25 -29.99 -3.58
C GLN A 607 1.61 -30.55 -2.31
N ALA A 608 2.03 -31.74 -1.91
CA ALA A 608 1.57 -32.39 -0.68
C ALA A 608 1.92 -31.49 0.51
N ILE A 609 0.91 -30.89 1.12
CA ILE A 609 1.08 -30.21 2.41
C ILE A 609 1.22 -31.32 3.44
N GLN A 610 2.47 -31.56 3.86
CA GLN A 610 2.71 -32.36 5.04
C GLN A 610 2.41 -31.50 6.26
N VAL A 611 1.43 -31.95 7.03
CA VAL A 611 1.10 -31.39 8.33
C VAL A 611 1.56 -32.36 9.41
N GLU A 612 1.96 -31.83 10.55
CA GLU A 612 2.29 -32.66 11.71
C GLU A 612 1.11 -33.58 12.04
N LYS A 613 1.38 -34.88 12.21
CA LYS A 613 0.34 -35.86 12.57
C LYS A 613 -0.13 -35.62 14.01
N THR A 614 -1.43 -35.64 14.19
CA THR A 614 -2.08 -35.52 15.49
C THR A 614 -2.02 -36.86 16.21
N LEU A 615 -1.37 -36.87 17.37
CA LEU A 615 -1.36 -38.02 18.27
C LEU A 615 -2.65 -38.03 19.09
N LEU A 616 -3.43 -39.11 18.96
CA LEU A 616 -4.66 -39.29 19.73
C LEU A 616 -4.33 -39.59 21.20
N LYS A 617 -5.06 -38.96 22.12
CA LYS A 617 -4.98 -39.32 23.54
C LYS A 617 -5.52 -40.75 23.76
N PRO A 618 -4.99 -41.50 24.75
CA PRO A 618 -5.56 -42.78 25.14
C PRO A 618 -7.05 -42.66 25.44
N GLY A 619 -7.88 -43.49 24.79
CA GLY A 619 -9.33 -43.45 24.96
C GLY A 619 -10.07 -42.34 24.20
N ALA A 620 -9.40 -41.63 23.28
CA ALA A 620 -10.07 -40.74 22.34
C ALA A 620 -11.04 -41.53 21.44
N ASN A 621 -12.23 -40.98 21.21
CA ASN A 621 -13.22 -41.54 20.30
C ASN A 621 -13.27 -40.71 19.01
N VAL A 622 -12.80 -41.28 17.90
CA VAL A 622 -12.79 -40.61 16.60
C VAL A 622 -14.19 -40.68 15.98
N LEU A 623 -14.74 -39.52 15.64
CA LEU A 623 -16.04 -39.36 14.99
C LEU A 623 -15.89 -39.32 13.47
N PHE A 624 -14.87 -38.64 12.96
CA PHE A 624 -14.53 -38.58 11.53
C PHE A 624 -13.01 -38.54 11.34
N ASP A 625 -12.50 -39.41 10.47
CA ASP A 625 -11.12 -39.44 9.98
C ASP A 625 -11.02 -39.42 8.45
N PHE A 626 -12.16 -39.54 7.74
CA PHE A 626 -12.25 -39.51 6.29
C PHE A 626 -11.43 -40.60 5.57
N GLU A 627 -11.10 -41.69 6.24
CA GLU A 627 -10.32 -42.79 5.66
C GLU A 627 -11.17 -43.68 4.73
N ASP A 628 -12.46 -43.82 5.01
CA ASP A 628 -13.39 -44.66 4.24
C ASP A 628 -14.63 -43.91 3.72
N ASP A 629 -15.37 -44.57 2.82
CA ASP A 629 -16.55 -44.01 2.17
C ASP A 629 -17.77 -43.91 3.12
N GLY A 630 -17.71 -44.54 4.30
CA GLY A 630 -18.71 -44.42 5.36
C GLY A 630 -18.80 -43.00 5.91
N CYS A 631 -17.64 -42.36 6.14
CA CYS A 631 -17.58 -40.94 6.53
C CYS A 631 -18.25 -40.02 5.49
N PHE A 632 -18.09 -40.28 4.20
CA PHE A 632 -18.67 -39.44 3.14
C PHE A 632 -20.19 -39.58 3.03
N LYS A 633 -20.75 -40.75 3.35
CA LYS A 633 -22.21 -40.97 3.43
C LYS A 633 -22.88 -40.21 4.58
N GLN A 634 -22.07 -39.68 5.49
CA GLN A 634 -22.46 -38.93 6.68
C GLN A 634 -22.27 -37.41 6.51
N ILE A 635 -22.07 -36.91 5.29
CA ILE A 635 -21.89 -35.48 4.99
C ILE A 635 -23.04 -34.98 4.10
N GLU A 636 -23.68 -33.89 4.51
CA GLU A 636 -24.60 -33.09 3.70
C GLU A 636 -23.99 -31.69 3.44
N THR A 637 -24.52 -30.95 2.47
CA THR A 637 -24.10 -29.55 2.20
C THR A 637 -25.30 -28.64 2.05
N ASP A 638 -25.10 -27.35 2.32
CA ASP A 638 -26.12 -26.32 2.09
C ASP A 638 -26.36 -26.14 0.58
N ALA A 639 -27.58 -26.41 0.10
CA ALA A 639 -27.94 -26.17 -1.30
C ALA A 639 -28.42 -24.72 -1.51
N LEU A 640 -27.94 -24.10 -2.59
CA LEU A 640 -28.49 -22.88 -3.19
C LEU A 640 -29.92 -23.17 -3.73
N GLY A 641 -30.95 -22.95 -2.91
CA GLY A 641 -32.35 -22.97 -3.36
C GLY A 641 -33.03 -24.35 -3.44
N ASN A 642 -34.14 -24.42 -4.19
CA ASN A 642 -35.10 -25.54 -4.21
C ASN A 642 -34.76 -26.71 -5.18
N GLU A 643 -33.57 -26.75 -5.77
CA GLU A 643 -33.17 -27.80 -6.72
C GLU A 643 -32.83 -29.14 -6.01
N PRO A 644 -33.05 -30.31 -6.66
CA PRO A 644 -32.66 -31.62 -6.12
C PRO A 644 -31.13 -31.76 -5.99
N PHE A 645 -30.67 -32.42 -4.92
CA PHE A 645 -29.25 -32.68 -4.66
C PHE A 645 -28.68 -33.72 -5.63
N ASP A 646 -27.56 -33.39 -6.31
CA ASP A 646 -26.75 -34.33 -7.10
C ASP A 646 -25.48 -34.73 -6.33
N PRO A 647 -25.35 -35.98 -5.87
CA PRO A 647 -24.17 -36.48 -5.17
C PRO A 647 -22.88 -36.41 -5.99
N ALA A 648 -22.97 -36.33 -7.32
CA ALA A 648 -21.80 -36.24 -8.21
C ALA A 648 -21.14 -34.84 -8.22
N VAL A 649 -21.81 -33.82 -7.66
CA VAL A 649 -21.36 -32.42 -7.66
C VAL A 649 -20.98 -31.95 -6.24
N MET A 650 -20.63 -32.89 -5.35
CA MET A 650 -20.30 -32.58 -3.96
C MET A 650 -19.08 -31.64 -3.87
N PRO A 651 -19.19 -30.47 -3.23
CA PRO A 651 -18.07 -29.54 -3.01
C PRO A 651 -17.05 -30.05 -1.97
N ALA A 652 -17.02 -31.35 -1.69
CA ALA A 652 -16.15 -31.97 -0.72
C ALA A 652 -15.44 -33.20 -1.33
N LYS A 653 -14.13 -33.31 -1.14
CA LYS A 653 -13.31 -34.37 -1.74
C LYS A 653 -12.36 -34.97 -0.70
N ARG A 654 -12.20 -36.29 -0.73
CA ARG A 654 -11.16 -37.01 0.02
C ARG A 654 -9.81 -36.75 -0.63
N VAL A 655 -8.82 -36.26 0.11
CA VAL A 655 -7.49 -35.93 -0.41
C VAL A 655 -6.40 -36.40 0.55
N LYS A 656 -5.22 -36.76 0.05
CA LYS A 656 -4.05 -37.11 0.89
C LYS A 656 -3.30 -35.90 1.46
N ARG A 657 -3.85 -34.70 1.28
CA ARG A 657 -3.21 -33.41 1.58
C ARG A 657 -3.74 -32.88 2.90
N ALA A 658 -2.84 -32.36 3.74
CA ALA A 658 -3.20 -31.80 5.05
C ALA A 658 -3.89 -32.79 6.02
N ALA A 659 -3.68 -34.10 5.82
CA ALA A 659 -4.16 -35.15 6.71
C ALA A 659 -3.35 -35.14 8.02
N THR A 660 -4.00 -34.82 9.12
CA THR A 660 -3.47 -34.84 10.48
C THR A 660 -3.65 -36.20 11.15
N HIS A 661 -4.60 -37.03 10.71
CA HIS A 661 -4.77 -38.42 11.09
C HIS A 661 -4.78 -39.30 9.84
N GLY A 662 -4.54 -40.61 9.97
CA GLY A 662 -4.56 -41.54 8.82
C GLY A 662 -3.77 -41.08 7.58
N ASP A 663 -4.31 -41.30 6.39
CA ASP A 663 -3.75 -40.90 5.11
C ASP A 663 -4.56 -39.80 4.40
N PHE A 664 -5.80 -39.52 4.83
CA PHE A 664 -6.73 -38.67 4.11
C PHE A 664 -7.36 -37.57 4.98
N ALA A 665 -7.66 -36.44 4.35
CA ALA A 665 -8.45 -35.35 4.90
C ALA A 665 -9.62 -35.02 3.96
N LEU A 666 -10.60 -34.29 4.48
CA LEU A 666 -11.68 -33.70 3.69
C LEU A 666 -11.26 -32.32 3.19
N CYS A 667 -11.22 -32.12 1.88
CA CYS A 667 -11.12 -30.79 1.25
C CYS A 667 -12.52 -30.27 0.94
N TYR A 668 -12.90 -29.12 1.47
CA TYR A 668 -14.19 -28.48 1.18
C TYR A 668 -14.01 -27.18 0.37
N GLU A 669 -14.75 -27.06 -0.73
CA GLU A 669 -14.74 -25.95 -1.69
C GLU A 669 -16.17 -25.39 -1.85
N PRO A 670 -16.58 -24.38 -1.07
CA PRO A 670 -17.97 -23.93 -1.02
C PRO A 670 -18.51 -23.49 -2.37
N ALA A 671 -19.68 -24.03 -2.75
CA ALA A 671 -20.38 -23.69 -3.98
C ALA A 671 -21.01 -22.28 -3.96
N ALA A 672 -21.13 -21.64 -2.80
CA ALA A 672 -21.76 -20.33 -2.60
C ALA A 672 -21.11 -19.55 -1.47
N LYS A 673 -21.33 -18.23 -1.44
CA LYS A 673 -20.97 -17.39 -0.28
C LYS A 673 -21.77 -17.83 0.94
N GLY A 674 -21.11 -17.99 2.09
CA GLY A 674 -21.76 -18.43 3.32
C GLY A 674 -22.09 -19.94 3.39
N GLY A 675 -21.63 -20.75 2.43
CA GLY A 675 -21.93 -22.18 2.40
C GLY A 675 -21.06 -22.99 3.36
N GLY A 676 -21.66 -24.01 3.97
CA GLY A 676 -20.96 -24.99 4.80
C GLY A 676 -21.34 -26.43 4.48
N LEU A 677 -20.76 -27.33 5.27
CA LEU A 677 -21.03 -28.76 5.26
C LEU A 677 -21.57 -29.18 6.62
N HIS A 678 -22.46 -30.18 6.60
CA HIS A 678 -23.11 -30.75 7.75
C HIS A 678 -22.63 -32.18 7.93
N LEU A 679 -22.05 -32.48 9.08
CA LEU A 679 -21.71 -33.83 9.50
C LEU A 679 -22.90 -34.39 10.29
N ILE A 680 -23.37 -35.57 9.90
CA ILE A 680 -24.59 -36.21 10.43
C ILE A 680 -24.37 -37.70 10.70
N ASN A 681 -25.30 -38.34 11.42
CA ASN A 681 -25.34 -39.80 11.58
C ASN A 681 -24.04 -40.44 12.11
N PHE A 682 -23.25 -39.71 12.90
CA PHE A 682 -22.07 -40.23 13.57
C PHE A 682 -22.44 -40.88 14.91
N ASP A 683 -21.73 -41.95 15.27
CA ASP A 683 -21.94 -42.66 16.53
C ASP A 683 -21.36 -41.84 17.68
N GLY A 684 -22.19 -41.44 18.64
CA GLY A 684 -21.64 -40.78 19.82
C GLY A 684 -22.66 -40.37 20.89
N ASN A 685 -22.62 -41.06 22.01
CA ASN A 685 -22.98 -40.46 23.29
C ASN A 685 -21.78 -39.64 23.79
N TRP A 686 -21.88 -38.31 23.74
CA TRP A 686 -20.79 -37.41 24.11
C TRP A 686 -20.73 -37.15 25.63
N ALA A 687 -21.73 -37.59 26.41
CA ALA A 687 -21.86 -37.30 27.83
C ALA A 687 -20.71 -37.86 28.70
N GLY A 688 -19.91 -38.79 28.16
CA GLY A 688 -18.74 -39.36 28.83
C GLY A 688 -17.41 -38.68 28.49
N PHE A 689 -17.40 -37.59 27.73
CA PHE A 689 -16.20 -36.89 27.27
C PHE A 689 -16.19 -35.43 27.72
N ASP A 690 -15.00 -34.84 27.80
CA ASP A 690 -14.80 -33.47 28.30
C ASP A 690 -14.69 -32.45 27.14
N THR A 691 -14.16 -32.89 25.99
CA THR A 691 -13.81 -31.99 24.87
C THR A 691 -14.10 -32.62 23.51
N LEU A 692 -14.65 -31.85 22.59
CA LEU A 692 -14.63 -32.11 21.15
C LEU A 692 -13.43 -31.39 20.52
N ARG A 693 -12.63 -32.10 19.73
CA ARG A 693 -11.57 -31.53 18.90
C ARG A 693 -11.82 -31.80 17.42
N ALA A 694 -11.45 -30.84 16.59
CA ALA A 694 -11.47 -30.98 15.12
C ALA A 694 -10.22 -30.32 14.54
N ASP A 695 -9.48 -31.03 13.71
CA ASP A 695 -8.30 -30.46 13.06
C ASP A 695 -8.70 -29.83 11.73
N PHE A 696 -8.10 -28.68 11.44
CA PHE A 696 -8.31 -27.91 10.22
C PHE A 696 -6.98 -27.53 9.63
N TYR A 697 -6.96 -27.36 8.31
CA TYR A 697 -5.90 -26.67 7.61
C TYR A 697 -6.49 -25.63 6.67
N ASN A 698 -6.12 -24.37 6.87
CA ASN A 698 -6.50 -23.29 5.97
C ASN A 698 -5.35 -23.02 4.97
N PRO A 699 -5.52 -23.33 3.68
CA PRO A 699 -4.51 -23.06 2.65
C PRO A 699 -4.39 -21.59 2.24
N ASN A 700 -5.26 -20.71 2.75
CA ASN A 700 -5.29 -19.31 2.37
C ASN A 700 -4.28 -18.52 3.22
N ARG A 701 -3.76 -17.44 2.62
CA ARG A 701 -2.80 -16.53 3.27
C ARG A 701 -3.42 -15.68 4.39
N GLU A 702 -4.74 -15.73 4.54
CA GLU A 702 -5.51 -14.93 5.48
C GLU A 702 -6.37 -15.83 6.37
N PRO A 703 -6.57 -15.46 7.65
CA PRO A 703 -7.57 -16.11 8.49
C PRO A 703 -8.95 -15.98 7.84
N VAL A 704 -9.75 -17.02 7.96
CA VAL A 704 -11.12 -16.99 7.43
C VAL A 704 -12.11 -17.15 8.56
N ASN A 705 -13.03 -16.19 8.65
CA ASN A 705 -14.16 -16.26 9.57
C ASN A 705 -15.09 -17.38 9.11
N GLY A 706 -15.61 -18.13 10.07
CA GLY A 706 -16.52 -19.22 9.82
C GLY A 706 -17.54 -19.35 10.93
N TYR A 707 -18.33 -20.40 10.81
CA TYR A 707 -19.25 -20.83 11.86
C TYR A 707 -18.99 -22.29 12.18
N PHE A 708 -19.15 -22.61 13.46
CA PHE A 708 -19.16 -23.98 13.96
C PHE A 708 -20.38 -24.14 14.85
N THR A 709 -21.33 -24.97 14.41
CA THR A 709 -22.65 -25.09 15.02
C THR A 709 -22.90 -26.54 15.44
N VAL A 710 -23.48 -26.73 16.63
CA VAL A 710 -23.83 -28.06 17.16
C VAL A 710 -25.32 -28.12 17.48
N THR A 711 -25.97 -29.22 17.10
CA THR A 711 -27.40 -29.48 17.37
C THR A 711 -27.62 -30.86 17.98
N ASP A 712 -28.60 -30.95 18.87
CA ASP A 712 -29.06 -32.19 19.49
C ASP A 712 -30.42 -32.64 18.92
N GLU A 713 -30.89 -33.83 19.31
CA GLU A 713 -32.17 -34.38 18.88
C GLU A 713 -33.37 -33.46 19.22
N LYS A 714 -33.25 -32.65 20.27
CA LYS A 714 -34.29 -31.70 20.72
C LYS A 714 -34.34 -30.44 19.87
N THR A 715 -33.33 -30.19 19.03
CA THR A 715 -33.31 -29.05 18.12
C THR A 715 -34.31 -29.29 16.98
N PRO A 716 -35.37 -28.45 16.83
CA PRO A 716 -36.35 -28.65 15.78
C PRO A 716 -35.75 -28.30 14.42
N LEU A 717 -35.62 -29.30 13.54
CA LEU A 717 -35.12 -29.11 12.18
C LEU A 717 -36.32 -29.03 11.23
N PRO A 718 -36.66 -27.85 10.67
CA PRO A 718 -37.84 -27.69 9.81
C PRO A 718 -37.77 -28.52 8.51
N PHE A 719 -36.58 -28.95 8.12
CA PHE A 719 -36.31 -29.91 7.04
C PHE A 719 -34.94 -30.57 7.29
N PRO A 720 -34.65 -31.76 6.71
CA PRO A 720 -33.44 -32.54 7.03
C PRO A 720 -32.11 -31.77 6.97
N ARG A 721 -32.01 -30.79 6.06
CA ARG A 721 -30.81 -29.97 5.84
C ARG A 721 -30.74 -28.69 6.69
N ALA A 722 -31.78 -28.33 7.44
CA ALA A 722 -31.74 -27.16 8.30
C ALA A 722 -30.85 -27.36 9.54
N MET A 723 -30.42 -26.25 10.14
CA MET A 723 -29.74 -26.20 11.46
C MET A 723 -30.69 -25.83 12.62
N GLY A 724 -31.99 -25.69 12.33
CA GLY A 724 -33.00 -25.26 13.31
C GLY A 724 -32.86 -23.77 13.70
N PRO A 725 -33.80 -23.25 14.52
CA PRO A 725 -33.76 -21.88 15.01
C PRO A 725 -32.47 -21.59 15.80
N MET A 726 -31.91 -20.38 15.64
CA MET A 726 -30.67 -19.97 16.31
C MET A 726 -30.75 -20.09 17.85
N ALA A 727 -31.91 -19.83 18.44
CA ALA A 727 -32.11 -19.98 19.89
C ALA A 727 -32.04 -21.44 20.39
N GLU A 728 -32.21 -22.41 19.50
CA GLU A 728 -32.31 -23.84 19.84
C GLU A 728 -31.04 -24.65 19.54
N ARG A 729 -29.98 -24.00 19.02
CA ARG A 729 -28.69 -24.61 18.68
C ARG A 729 -27.53 -23.87 19.33
N PHE A 730 -26.38 -24.52 19.42
CA PHE A 730 -25.12 -23.87 19.82
C PHE A 730 -24.41 -23.32 18.59
N ASP A 731 -24.00 -22.05 18.61
CA ASP A 731 -23.11 -21.45 17.62
C ASP A 731 -21.84 -20.95 18.32
N LEU A 732 -20.67 -21.35 17.83
CA LEU A 732 -19.39 -20.87 18.35
C LEU A 732 -19.13 -19.43 17.87
N GLU A 733 -19.25 -18.47 18.78
CA GLU A 733 -18.94 -17.07 18.48
C GLU A 733 -17.48 -16.87 18.11
N GLY A 734 -17.23 -16.13 17.02
CA GLY A 734 -15.88 -15.76 16.60
C GLY A 734 -15.02 -16.94 16.12
N PHE A 735 -15.65 -17.98 15.54
CA PHE A 735 -14.89 -19.08 14.93
C PHE A 735 -14.06 -18.57 13.74
N VAL A 736 -12.74 -18.67 13.86
CA VAL A 736 -11.78 -18.23 12.84
C VAL A 736 -10.82 -19.37 12.54
N LEU A 737 -10.63 -19.64 11.24
CA LEU A 737 -9.66 -20.61 10.74
C LEU A 737 -8.37 -19.86 10.34
N PRO A 738 -7.31 -19.88 11.17
CA PRO A 738 -6.05 -19.22 10.85
C PRO A 738 -5.33 -19.93 9.70
N PRO A 739 -4.48 -19.25 8.91
CA PRO A 739 -3.63 -19.88 7.90
C PRO A 739 -2.80 -21.04 8.48
N GLY A 740 -2.72 -22.15 7.75
CA GLY A 740 -2.00 -23.35 8.19
C GLY A 740 -2.83 -24.29 9.06
N LYS A 741 -2.16 -25.18 9.80
CA LYS A 741 -2.80 -26.17 10.69
C LYS A 741 -3.33 -25.49 11.95
N SER A 742 -4.56 -25.82 12.33
CA SER A 742 -5.16 -25.46 13.60
C SER A 742 -6.04 -26.58 14.14
N THR A 743 -6.19 -26.68 15.46
CA THR A 743 -7.15 -27.61 16.08
C THR A 743 -8.17 -26.79 16.86
N LEU A 744 -9.44 -26.90 16.48
CA LEU A 744 -10.55 -26.42 17.29
C LEU A 744 -10.65 -27.26 18.56
N GLU A 745 -10.86 -26.60 19.70
CA GLU A 745 -11.12 -27.23 20.99
C GLU A 745 -12.42 -26.67 21.56
N LEU A 746 -13.45 -27.52 21.67
CA LEU A 746 -14.75 -27.15 22.24
C LEU A 746 -15.00 -27.95 23.52
N LYS A 747 -15.12 -27.24 24.65
CA LYS A 747 -15.48 -27.85 25.94
C LYS A 747 -16.95 -28.26 25.93
N LEU A 748 -17.22 -29.51 26.31
CA LEU A 748 -18.56 -30.07 26.30
C LEU A 748 -19.34 -29.76 27.58
N GLY A 749 -18.63 -29.58 28.70
CA GLY A 749 -19.25 -29.21 29.97
C GLY A 749 -19.99 -27.87 29.89
N GLY A 750 -21.30 -27.91 30.10
CA GLY A 750 -22.15 -26.70 30.08
C GLY A 750 -22.54 -26.22 28.69
N LEU A 751 -22.31 -27.01 27.63
CA LEU A 751 -22.71 -26.66 26.27
C LEU A 751 -24.24 -26.44 26.20
N SER A 752 -24.65 -25.25 25.76
CA SER A 752 -26.06 -24.85 25.68
C SER A 752 -26.34 -24.18 24.35
N ALA A 753 -27.58 -24.29 23.89
CA ALA A 753 -28.08 -23.51 22.77
C ALA A 753 -28.05 -22.01 23.11
N ASN A 754 -28.02 -21.14 22.09
CA ASN A 754 -27.92 -19.69 22.29
C ASN A 754 -29.09 -19.11 23.13
N GLY A 755 -30.26 -19.78 23.14
CA GLY A 755 -31.40 -19.45 23.99
C GLY A 755 -31.27 -19.91 25.45
N GLY A 756 -30.15 -20.51 25.85
CA GLY A 756 -29.85 -20.95 27.21
C GLY A 756 -30.25 -22.39 27.55
N ARG A 757 -30.83 -23.15 26.61
CA ARG A 757 -31.19 -24.57 26.81
C ARG A 757 -29.93 -25.45 26.79
N PRO A 758 -29.64 -26.27 27.82
CA PRO A 758 -28.54 -27.24 27.74
C PRO A 758 -28.72 -28.23 26.59
N LEU A 759 -27.66 -28.51 25.83
CA LEU A 759 -27.70 -29.50 24.75
C LEU A 759 -27.64 -30.93 25.34
N ASP A 760 -28.43 -31.83 24.77
CA ASP A 760 -28.40 -33.26 25.10
C ASP A 760 -27.20 -33.94 24.44
N LEU A 761 -26.07 -33.93 25.14
CA LEU A 761 -24.81 -34.52 24.67
C LEU A 761 -24.92 -36.04 24.39
N SER A 762 -25.93 -36.73 24.92
CA SER A 762 -26.13 -38.16 24.62
C SER A 762 -26.76 -38.41 23.26
N ARG A 763 -27.32 -37.36 22.64
CA ARG A 763 -28.08 -37.41 21.39
C ARG A 763 -27.75 -36.22 20.49
N ILE A 764 -26.46 -35.98 20.25
CA ILE A 764 -26.02 -35.02 19.25
C ILE A 764 -26.41 -35.53 17.86
N LYS A 765 -26.94 -34.62 17.04
CA LYS A 765 -27.53 -34.96 15.74
C LYS A 765 -26.69 -34.47 14.56
N LYS A 766 -26.15 -33.25 14.65
CA LYS A 766 -25.46 -32.62 13.53
C LYS A 766 -24.44 -31.58 13.99
N ILE A 767 -23.30 -31.55 13.32
CA ILE A 767 -22.31 -30.46 13.36
C ILE A 767 -22.37 -29.76 12.01
N ALA A 768 -22.48 -28.44 11.99
CA ALA A 768 -22.25 -27.65 10.78
C ALA A 768 -20.95 -26.88 10.91
N VAL A 769 -20.15 -26.93 9.85
CA VAL A 769 -18.95 -26.11 9.73
C VAL A 769 -18.94 -25.45 8.37
N GLY A 770 -18.68 -24.16 8.37
CA GLY A 770 -18.67 -23.38 7.14
C GLY A 770 -17.99 -22.04 7.34
N CYS A 771 -18.08 -21.24 6.29
CA CYS A 771 -17.29 -20.03 6.17
C CYS A 771 -18.22 -18.84 6.04
N GLU A 772 -17.92 -17.75 6.75
CA GLU A 772 -18.66 -16.52 6.60
C GLU A 772 -18.14 -15.72 5.40
N GLY A 773 -19.04 -15.24 4.54
CA GLY A 773 -18.66 -14.38 3.42
C GLY A 773 -18.20 -15.13 2.17
N ASN A 774 -16.94 -14.94 1.75
CA ASN A 774 -16.45 -15.40 0.43
C ASN A 774 -16.28 -16.92 0.35
N ARG A 775 -16.23 -17.45 -0.89
CA ARG A 775 -15.90 -18.86 -1.13
C ARG A 775 -14.42 -19.08 -0.80
N PHE A 776 -14.12 -19.94 0.18
CA PHE A 776 -12.75 -20.28 0.53
C PHE A 776 -12.60 -21.78 0.75
N THR A 777 -11.49 -22.34 0.27
CA THR A 777 -11.17 -23.76 0.46
C THR A 777 -10.54 -23.98 1.82
N PHE A 778 -11.01 -24.97 2.59
CA PHE A 778 -10.30 -25.49 3.77
C PHE A 778 -10.20 -27.01 3.74
N TYR A 779 -9.29 -27.54 4.55
CA TYR A 779 -9.22 -28.96 4.85
C TYR A 779 -9.64 -29.21 6.29
N MET A 780 -10.32 -30.32 6.53
CA MET A 780 -10.74 -30.78 7.86
C MET A 780 -10.37 -32.25 8.02
N ASP A 781 -9.88 -32.59 9.20
CA ASP A 781 -9.48 -33.95 9.54
C ASP A 781 -9.63 -34.23 11.05
N CYS A 782 -9.66 -35.51 11.44
CA CYS A 782 -9.58 -36.00 12.81
C CYS A 782 -10.52 -35.32 13.82
N ILE A 783 -11.82 -35.44 13.58
CA ILE A 783 -12.85 -34.96 14.52
C ILE A 783 -13.05 -36.02 15.60
N ARG A 784 -12.90 -35.65 16.87
CA ARG A 784 -12.79 -36.62 17.96
C ARG A 784 -13.26 -36.07 19.30
N LEU A 785 -13.66 -36.98 20.18
CA LEU A 785 -13.99 -36.71 21.57
C LEU A 785 -12.84 -37.19 22.47
N GLU A 786 -12.48 -36.39 23.46
CA GLU A 786 -11.39 -36.68 24.39
C GLU A 786 -11.84 -36.47 25.85
N LYS A 787 -11.18 -37.19 26.77
CA LYS A 787 -11.23 -36.94 28.21
C LYS A 787 -10.02 -36.10 28.63
N GLU A 788 -10.19 -35.26 29.63
CA GLU A 788 -9.12 -34.41 30.19
C GLU A 788 -8.18 -35.19 31.15
N LYS A 789 -8.48 -36.45 31.47
CA LYS A 789 -7.65 -37.33 32.33
C LYS A 789 -6.88 -38.40 31.57
#